data_AF-F7JTQ9-F1
#
_entry.id   AF-F7JTQ9-F1
#
_cell.length_a   1.000
_cell.length_b   1.000
_cell.length_c   1.000
_cell.angle_alpha   90.00
_cell.angle_beta   90.00
_cell.angle_gamma   90.00
#
_symmetry.space_group_name_H-M   'P 1'
#
loop_
_entity.id
_entity.type
_entity.pdbx_description
1 polymer ?
#
loop_
_entity_poly.entity_id
_entity_poly.type
_entity_poly.pdbx_seq_one_letter_code
_entity_poly.pdbx_strand_id
1 'polypeptide(L)'
;MFLKETEENIRRQFAVFTEKFERAGKEIEARIHAEPADIALLLKYLYANMPFSDVADYSYEMFREFAAHGAQLRKEQIWKGETRIPDEIFLDNVVFHRVNTEGITSCRPLFYAQLQERVAGKQMEAAILETNYWCAEEATYQATDDRTISAEAVYRNGIGRCGEESVFTVNALRSIGIPARQVYAHRWAHCDDNHAWVEVWCEGTWHFLGACEPEEILDLGWFVNASSRSMMINSRIFGSQQADGDVIEHPDVTSGVNQLSRYAKTVDLELFVTEEDGTPVADAEVSFELLNYAELVAISRKKTDANGKVVLRTGKGSLFVSVWKEDRHVTAILDTREISAQTLVLAGKKAEKSAEEWVAFDMIAPSDAPVNTKRPTEEQKQTGAQKFRQATEKRLAKVNSFFGEEAGNALENSKGNHQEIQKFLDAETPNALWKKALLDQLSLKDFRDCKAQELLEHLEEACVWGHTFPSEIFAKYVLNPRISREQQSAYRRKIQAFFTEEQKTQFQKNPREIWNWICKNIQEEPAYEYEELLTTPAGTLRYQRASLESKKVLFVAICRTLGVPARLNPLDGEMQYYGENAFLNVENSEKTEEVCEKTAQIHLKSGDDTRWVYMQNWTIAKKSETGYLWQTLQLGEGYQGEAKLEVEAGTYRVITTNRLPNGNQFAACTEFDIENGQTKEIQLTLRKAELKDMLEEIPLEEFAVEDEQGIKILGSQKVKEGTSLFIWHEVGKEPTEHILNELRERSQEFAALGSRVNLILKHKEDQADPTFAKTKAELPKAAVYYDEGTENINVLARRMYGDPDKLPLILVVKEGMQGVYSASGYNVGTGDMLLRVLNSGI
;
A
#
# COMPACT_ATOMS: atom_id res chain seq x y z
N MET A 1 -25.92 26.73 2.75
CA MET A 1 -25.08 27.92 2.46
C MET A 1 -23.84 27.85 3.35
N PHE A 2 -22.69 28.25 2.83
CA PHE A 2 -21.42 28.30 3.57
C PHE A 2 -21.40 29.55 4.48
N LEU A 3 -20.55 29.51 5.51
CA LEU A 3 -20.22 30.67 6.33
C LEU A 3 -19.43 31.68 5.49
N LYS A 4 -19.64 32.97 5.77
CA LYS A 4 -18.99 34.06 5.02
C LYS A 4 -17.46 33.98 5.07
N GLU A 5 -16.92 33.61 6.24
CA GLU A 5 -15.48 33.42 6.46
C GLU A 5 -14.92 32.31 5.55
N THR A 6 -15.62 31.18 5.45
CA THR A 6 -15.27 30.10 4.51
C THR A 6 -15.22 30.60 3.07
N GLU A 7 -16.24 31.37 2.64
CA GLU A 7 -16.28 31.90 1.27
C GLU A 7 -15.13 32.89 0.98
N GLU A 8 -14.81 33.75 1.94
CA GLU A 8 -13.69 34.69 1.85
C GLU A 8 -12.34 33.96 1.81
N ASN A 9 -12.18 32.90 2.62
CA ASN A 9 -10.98 32.07 2.62
C ASN A 9 -10.76 31.36 1.28
N ILE A 10 -11.81 30.75 0.72
CA ILE A 10 -11.77 30.10 -0.61
C ILE A 10 -11.31 31.10 -1.68
N ARG A 11 -11.87 32.31 -1.68
CA ARG A 11 -11.51 33.36 -2.66
C ARG A 11 -10.05 33.78 -2.53
N ARG A 12 -9.56 33.89 -1.29
CA ARG A 12 -8.16 34.23 -1.00
C ARG A 12 -7.20 33.14 -1.48
N GLN A 13 -7.47 31.87 -1.16
CA GLN A 13 -6.63 30.75 -1.60
C GLN A 13 -6.61 30.64 -3.14
N PHE A 14 -7.76 30.81 -3.79
CA PHE A 14 -7.82 30.81 -5.26
C PHE A 14 -7.05 31.97 -5.89
N ALA A 15 -7.09 33.18 -5.30
CA ALA A 15 -6.29 34.30 -5.77
C ALA A 15 -4.78 33.98 -5.76
N VAL A 16 -4.30 33.36 -4.67
CA VAL A 16 -2.90 32.91 -4.56
C VAL A 16 -2.55 31.90 -5.67
N PHE A 17 -3.44 30.93 -5.93
CA PHE A 17 -3.26 29.97 -7.03
C PHE A 17 -3.16 30.68 -8.40
N THR A 18 -4.07 31.61 -8.70
CA THR A 18 -4.07 32.32 -9.98
C THR A 18 -2.87 33.24 -10.17
N GLU A 19 -2.36 33.84 -9.10
CA GLU A 19 -1.14 34.65 -9.12
C GLU A 19 0.09 33.78 -9.37
N LYS A 20 0.19 32.63 -8.67
CA LYS A 20 1.30 31.69 -8.81
C LYS A 20 1.34 31.05 -10.20
N PHE A 21 0.19 30.68 -10.76
CA PHE A 21 0.09 29.96 -12.03
C PHE A 21 -0.62 30.80 -13.10
N GLU A 22 -0.10 31.99 -13.41
CA GLU A 22 -0.76 33.01 -14.24
C GLU A 22 -1.42 32.47 -15.52
N ARG A 23 -0.72 31.61 -16.29
CA ARG A 23 -1.26 31.05 -17.54
C ARG A 23 -2.49 30.15 -17.29
N ALA A 24 -2.37 29.20 -16.36
CA ALA A 24 -3.48 28.30 -16.01
C ALA A 24 -4.60 29.09 -15.32
N GLY A 25 -4.25 29.98 -14.40
CA GLY A 25 -5.16 30.84 -13.66
C GLY A 25 -6.07 31.67 -14.56
N LYS A 26 -5.52 32.33 -15.60
CA LYS A 26 -6.34 33.09 -16.57
C LYS A 26 -7.30 32.22 -17.36
N GLU A 27 -6.87 31.04 -17.81
CA GLU A 27 -7.72 30.08 -18.52
C GLU A 27 -8.89 29.61 -17.64
N ILE A 28 -8.59 29.30 -16.38
CA ILE A 28 -9.57 28.78 -15.41
C ILE A 28 -10.53 29.89 -14.96
N GLU A 29 -10.03 31.07 -14.59
CA GLU A 29 -10.83 32.16 -14.07
C GLU A 29 -11.87 32.67 -15.09
N ALA A 30 -11.49 32.75 -16.36
CA ALA A 30 -12.41 33.13 -17.44
C ALA A 30 -13.62 32.20 -17.53
N ARG A 31 -13.42 30.89 -17.28
CA ARG A 31 -14.48 29.89 -17.29
C ARG A 31 -15.33 29.94 -16.01
N ILE A 32 -14.70 30.10 -14.85
CA ILE A 32 -15.39 30.19 -13.55
C ILE A 32 -16.36 31.38 -13.51
N HIS A 33 -16.02 32.52 -14.14
CA HIS A 33 -16.91 33.69 -14.18
C HIS A 33 -18.26 33.44 -14.87
N ALA A 34 -18.36 32.43 -15.73
CA ALA A 34 -19.60 32.08 -16.41
C ALA A 34 -20.48 31.10 -15.58
N GLU A 35 -19.98 30.58 -14.46
CA GLU A 35 -20.69 29.58 -13.66
C GLU A 35 -21.66 30.20 -12.64
N PRO A 36 -22.71 29.47 -12.23
CA PRO A 36 -23.51 29.80 -11.05
C PRO A 36 -22.65 30.01 -9.80
N ALA A 37 -23.05 30.92 -8.92
CA ALA A 37 -22.22 31.39 -7.80
C ALA A 37 -21.75 30.28 -6.83
N ASP A 38 -22.58 29.28 -6.58
CA ASP A 38 -22.27 28.12 -5.76
C ASP A 38 -21.26 27.18 -6.42
N ILE A 39 -21.44 26.88 -7.71
CA ILE A 39 -20.49 26.09 -8.52
C ILE A 39 -19.16 26.84 -8.64
N ALA A 40 -19.19 28.14 -8.92
CA ALA A 40 -18.01 28.99 -9.03
C ALA A 40 -17.19 28.99 -7.73
N LEU A 41 -17.84 29.05 -6.57
CA LEU A 41 -17.16 28.98 -5.28
C LEU A 41 -16.47 27.63 -5.07
N LEU A 42 -17.15 26.51 -5.36
CA LEU A 42 -16.57 25.18 -5.20
C LEU A 42 -15.46 24.88 -6.21
N LEU A 43 -15.56 25.39 -7.44
CA LEU A 43 -14.45 25.32 -8.41
C LEU A 43 -13.21 26.06 -7.91
N LYS A 44 -13.39 27.26 -7.34
CA LYS A 44 -12.27 28.01 -6.73
C LYS A 44 -11.63 27.22 -5.60
N TYR A 45 -12.44 26.58 -4.77
CA TYR A 45 -11.98 25.70 -3.70
C TYR A 45 -11.15 24.53 -4.21
N LEU A 46 -11.65 23.80 -5.23
CA LEU A 46 -10.94 22.66 -5.83
C LEU A 46 -9.59 23.10 -6.41
N TYR A 47 -9.56 24.11 -7.28
CA TYR A 47 -8.32 24.55 -7.93
C TYR A 47 -7.27 25.10 -6.96
N ALA A 48 -7.71 25.71 -5.86
CA ALA A 48 -6.80 26.24 -4.86
C ALA A 48 -6.12 25.15 -4.01
N ASN A 49 -6.69 23.93 -3.96
CA ASN A 49 -6.26 22.88 -3.03
C ASN A 49 -5.86 21.56 -3.73
N MET A 50 -6.07 21.43 -5.05
CA MET A 50 -5.65 20.25 -5.80
C MET A 50 -4.16 20.24 -6.13
N PRO A 51 -3.52 19.06 -6.24
CA PRO A 51 -2.19 18.95 -6.83
C PRO A 51 -2.16 19.53 -8.25
N PHE A 52 -1.05 20.17 -8.64
CA PHE A 52 -0.93 20.79 -9.96
C PHE A 52 -0.99 19.77 -11.11
N SER A 53 -0.61 18.52 -10.86
CA SER A 53 -0.81 17.41 -11.80
C SER A 53 -2.28 17.27 -12.22
N ASP A 54 -3.23 17.51 -11.31
CA ASP A 54 -4.65 17.45 -11.63
C ASP A 54 -5.08 18.57 -12.59
N VAL A 55 -4.51 19.78 -12.41
CA VAL A 55 -4.68 20.92 -13.34
C VAL A 55 -4.09 20.60 -14.71
N ALA A 56 -2.98 19.85 -14.74
CA ALA A 56 -2.26 19.52 -15.95
C ALA A 56 -2.94 18.42 -16.78
N ASP A 57 -3.48 17.40 -16.10
CA ASP A 57 -3.90 16.14 -16.72
C ASP A 57 -5.41 16.03 -16.97
N TYR A 58 -6.25 16.72 -16.19
CA TYR A 58 -7.71 16.64 -16.31
C TYR A 58 -8.32 17.92 -16.87
N SER A 59 -9.52 17.78 -17.46
CA SER A 59 -10.23 18.91 -18.03
C SER A 59 -11.00 19.71 -16.97
N TYR A 60 -11.27 20.98 -17.26
CA TYR A 60 -12.12 21.81 -16.40
C TYR A 60 -13.52 21.22 -16.23
N GLU A 61 -14.08 20.60 -17.27
CA GLU A 61 -15.40 19.95 -17.24
C GLU A 61 -15.45 18.86 -16.17
N MET A 62 -14.34 18.15 -15.95
CA MET A 62 -14.25 17.13 -14.92
C MET A 62 -14.46 17.74 -13.53
N PHE A 63 -13.70 18.78 -13.18
CA PHE A 63 -13.83 19.46 -11.88
C PHE A 63 -15.15 20.21 -11.72
N ARG A 64 -15.71 20.72 -12.83
CA ARG A 64 -17.05 21.33 -12.83
C ARG A 64 -18.12 20.33 -12.40
N GLU A 65 -18.01 19.07 -12.80
CA GLU A 65 -18.95 18.04 -12.38
C GLU A 65 -18.89 17.79 -10.87
N PHE A 66 -17.70 17.65 -10.29
CA PHE A 66 -17.54 17.53 -8.83
C PHE A 66 -18.11 18.75 -8.09
N ALA A 67 -17.82 19.97 -8.57
CA ALA A 67 -18.34 21.20 -7.99
C ALA A 67 -19.88 21.30 -8.10
N ALA A 68 -20.45 20.95 -9.26
CA ALA A 68 -21.90 20.95 -9.46
C ALA A 68 -22.60 19.93 -8.57
N HIS A 69 -22.04 18.71 -8.47
CA HIS A 69 -22.54 17.65 -7.61
C HIS A 69 -22.49 18.06 -6.13
N GLY A 70 -21.36 18.63 -5.69
CA GLY A 70 -21.21 19.18 -4.33
C GLY A 70 -22.21 20.31 -4.04
N ALA A 71 -22.45 21.21 -5.00
CA ALA A 71 -23.44 22.28 -4.85
C ALA A 71 -24.87 21.74 -4.72
N GLN A 72 -25.20 20.65 -5.43
CA GLN A 72 -26.48 19.94 -5.28
C GLN A 72 -26.60 19.32 -3.88
N LEU A 73 -25.61 18.54 -3.45
CA LEU A 73 -25.61 17.87 -2.13
C LEU A 73 -25.63 18.86 -0.95
N ARG A 74 -25.13 20.08 -1.14
CA ARG A 74 -25.22 21.14 -0.12
C ARG A 74 -26.64 21.69 0.05
N LYS A 75 -27.53 21.49 -0.94
CA LYS A 75 -28.93 21.94 -0.93
C LYS A 75 -29.89 20.81 -0.57
N GLU A 76 -29.58 19.59 -1.01
CA GLU A 76 -30.47 18.44 -0.96
C GLU A 76 -29.80 17.28 -0.22
N GLN A 77 -30.53 16.70 0.72
CA GLN A 77 -30.12 15.52 1.47
C GLN A 77 -31.17 14.42 1.28
N ILE A 78 -30.71 13.23 0.91
CA ILE A 78 -31.59 12.08 0.60
C ILE A 78 -31.80 11.13 1.78
N TRP A 79 -30.96 11.20 2.80
CA TRP A 79 -31.06 10.47 4.06
C TRP A 79 -31.47 11.42 5.22
N LYS A 80 -31.79 10.88 6.40
CA LYS A 80 -32.16 11.61 7.63
C LYS A 80 -30.99 11.63 8.61
N GLY A 81 -30.86 12.68 9.40
CA GLY A 81 -29.78 12.83 10.38
C GLY A 81 -29.28 14.27 10.43
N GLU A 82 -28.05 14.47 10.92
CA GLU A 82 -27.46 15.80 11.01
C GLU A 82 -27.43 16.52 9.66
N THR A 83 -28.10 17.67 9.60
CA THR A 83 -28.30 18.44 8.36
C THR A 83 -27.26 19.53 8.15
N ARG A 84 -26.41 19.79 9.16
CA ARG A 84 -25.39 20.84 9.12
C ARG A 84 -23.99 20.26 9.34
N ILE A 85 -23.47 19.63 8.30
CA ILE A 85 -22.05 19.27 8.22
C ILE A 85 -21.21 20.56 8.23
N PRO A 86 -20.19 20.68 9.12
CA PRO A 86 -19.24 21.80 9.12
C PRO A 86 -18.66 22.06 7.73
N ASP A 87 -18.44 23.34 7.41
CA ASP A 87 -18.03 23.74 6.07
C ASP A 87 -16.75 23.02 5.61
N GLU A 88 -15.72 22.97 6.45
CA GLU A 88 -14.43 22.32 6.17
C GLU A 88 -14.60 20.82 5.96
N ILE A 89 -15.34 20.12 6.84
CA ILE A 89 -15.64 18.69 6.69
C ILE A 89 -16.37 18.43 5.36
N PHE A 90 -17.33 19.28 5.00
CA PHE A 90 -18.06 19.15 3.73
C PHE A 90 -17.15 19.39 2.52
N LEU A 91 -16.31 20.42 2.56
CA LEU A 91 -15.40 20.75 1.47
C LEU A 91 -14.37 19.62 1.26
N ASP A 92 -13.76 19.11 2.32
CA ASP A 92 -12.69 18.11 2.25
C ASP A 92 -13.19 16.70 1.99
N ASN A 93 -14.31 16.36 2.63
CA ASN A 93 -14.77 14.99 2.72
C ASN A 93 -16.08 14.75 1.96
N VAL A 94 -16.60 15.77 1.25
CA VAL A 94 -17.68 15.63 0.26
C VAL A 94 -17.30 16.20 -1.11
N VAL A 95 -16.88 17.46 -1.17
CA VAL A 95 -16.63 18.15 -2.46
C VAL A 95 -15.31 17.75 -3.10
N PHE A 96 -14.25 17.61 -2.30
CA PHE A 96 -12.92 17.34 -2.83
C PHE A 96 -12.89 16.02 -3.62
N HIS A 97 -12.39 16.11 -4.86
CA HIS A 97 -12.52 15.05 -5.87
C HIS A 97 -11.61 13.85 -5.59
N ARG A 98 -10.42 14.11 -5.02
CA ARG A 98 -9.36 13.12 -4.82
C ARG A 98 -9.41 12.47 -3.44
N VAL A 99 -9.03 11.20 -3.38
CA VAL A 99 -8.90 10.41 -2.14
C VAL A 99 -7.45 9.96 -1.93
N ASN A 100 -6.78 9.51 -2.99
CA ASN A 100 -5.41 8.98 -2.99
C ASN A 100 -4.72 9.30 -4.35
N THR A 101 -3.94 8.36 -4.89
CA THR A 101 -3.22 8.44 -6.18
C THR A 101 -4.03 7.95 -7.38
N GLU A 102 -5.34 7.73 -7.21
CA GLU A 102 -6.20 7.20 -8.27
C GLU A 102 -6.31 8.13 -9.49
N GLY A 103 -6.66 7.55 -10.64
CA GLY A 103 -7.14 8.32 -11.78
C GLY A 103 -8.50 8.94 -11.47
N ILE A 104 -8.71 10.21 -11.85
CA ILE A 104 -9.97 10.92 -11.61
C ILE A 104 -10.95 10.67 -12.76
N THR A 105 -12.16 10.20 -12.42
CA THR A 105 -13.24 9.97 -13.39
C THR A 105 -14.59 10.50 -12.88
N SER A 106 -15.58 10.51 -13.77
CA SER A 106 -16.99 10.91 -13.51
C SER A 106 -17.73 9.86 -12.68
N CYS A 107 -17.29 9.62 -11.44
CA CYS A 107 -17.82 8.55 -10.61
C CYS A 107 -19.01 8.97 -9.74
N ARG A 108 -19.10 10.25 -9.34
CA ARG A 108 -20.11 10.71 -8.36
C ARG A 108 -21.55 10.66 -8.88
N PRO A 109 -21.87 11.15 -10.10
CA PRO A 109 -23.23 11.04 -10.61
C PRO A 109 -23.65 9.59 -10.82
N LEU A 110 -22.71 8.74 -11.29
CA LEU A 110 -22.94 7.30 -11.46
C LEU A 110 -23.32 6.64 -10.14
N PHE A 111 -22.53 6.84 -9.07
CA PHE A 111 -22.78 6.20 -7.78
C PHE A 111 -24.02 6.77 -7.08
N TYR A 112 -24.26 8.08 -7.19
CA TYR A 112 -25.48 8.70 -6.67
C TYR A 112 -26.74 8.06 -7.27
N ALA A 113 -26.76 7.85 -8.59
CA ALA A 113 -27.90 7.23 -9.26
C ALA A 113 -28.17 5.79 -8.78
N GLN A 114 -27.13 5.03 -8.44
CA GLN A 114 -27.25 3.66 -7.92
C GLN A 114 -27.71 3.63 -6.45
N LEU A 115 -27.33 4.63 -5.65
CA LEU A 115 -27.54 4.65 -4.21
C LEU A 115 -28.79 5.41 -3.77
N GLN A 116 -29.25 6.41 -4.54
CA GLN A 116 -30.25 7.37 -4.07
C GLN A 116 -31.52 6.73 -3.54
N GLU A 117 -32.05 5.71 -4.22
CA GLU A 117 -33.28 5.00 -3.83
C GLU A 117 -33.04 4.09 -2.62
N ARG A 118 -31.85 3.47 -2.55
CA ARG A 118 -31.49 2.57 -1.44
C ARG A 118 -31.45 3.31 -0.12
N VAL A 119 -30.87 4.51 -0.10
CA VAL A 119 -30.64 5.28 1.14
C VAL A 119 -31.75 6.28 1.46
N ALA A 120 -32.72 6.47 0.55
CA ALA A 120 -33.81 7.42 0.70
C ALA A 120 -34.53 7.28 2.05
N GLY A 121 -34.49 8.33 2.86
CA GLY A 121 -35.19 8.41 4.14
C GLY A 121 -34.63 7.53 5.27
N LYS A 122 -33.52 6.80 5.05
CA LYS A 122 -32.77 6.08 6.11
C LYS A 122 -32.09 7.07 7.04
N GLN A 123 -31.84 6.70 8.30
CA GLN A 123 -30.93 7.46 9.17
C GLN A 123 -29.50 7.42 8.61
N MET A 124 -28.68 8.41 8.94
CA MET A 124 -27.32 8.57 8.41
C MET A 124 -26.48 7.31 8.59
N GLU A 125 -26.43 6.75 9.80
CA GLU A 125 -25.75 5.48 10.09
C GLU A 125 -26.27 4.35 9.19
N ALA A 126 -27.58 4.18 9.08
CA ALA A 126 -28.17 3.14 8.23
C ALA A 126 -27.89 3.37 6.73
N ALA A 127 -27.76 4.61 6.28
CA ALA A 127 -27.35 4.96 4.92
C ALA A 127 -25.88 4.63 4.67
N ILE A 128 -25.00 4.84 5.65
CA ILE A 128 -23.58 4.45 5.61
C ILE A 128 -23.46 2.93 5.44
N LEU A 129 -24.11 2.17 6.33
CA LEU A 129 -24.05 0.70 6.31
C LEU A 129 -24.63 0.14 5.00
N GLU A 130 -25.78 0.66 4.55
CA GLU A 130 -26.39 0.30 3.27
C GLU A 130 -25.45 0.58 2.07
N THR A 131 -24.75 1.70 2.09
CA THR A 131 -23.79 2.05 1.04
C THR A 131 -22.61 1.09 1.02
N ASN A 132 -22.14 0.64 2.19
CA ASN A 132 -21.05 -0.35 2.24
C ASN A 132 -21.51 -1.75 1.79
N TYR A 133 -22.76 -2.13 2.08
CA TYR A 133 -23.36 -3.34 1.49
C TYR A 133 -23.41 -3.24 -0.04
N TRP A 134 -23.82 -2.09 -0.59
CA TRP A 134 -23.73 -1.87 -2.04
C TRP A 134 -22.28 -2.00 -2.54
N CYS A 135 -21.30 -1.43 -1.85
CA CYS A 135 -19.90 -1.58 -2.25
C CYS A 135 -19.47 -3.06 -2.34
N ALA A 136 -19.87 -3.90 -1.38
CA ALA A 136 -19.60 -5.34 -1.38
C ALA A 136 -20.34 -6.12 -2.49
N GLU A 137 -21.51 -5.62 -2.93
CA GLU A 137 -22.22 -6.14 -4.11
C GLU A 137 -21.43 -5.86 -5.40
N GLU A 138 -20.61 -4.82 -5.40
CA GLU A 138 -19.94 -4.32 -6.59
C GLU A 138 -18.47 -4.74 -6.70
N ALA A 139 -17.73 -4.85 -5.58
CA ALA A 139 -16.29 -5.14 -5.57
C ALA A 139 -15.80 -5.97 -4.36
N THR A 140 -14.57 -6.50 -4.44
CA THR A 140 -13.86 -7.20 -3.35
C THR A 140 -12.35 -7.08 -3.48
N TYR A 141 -11.66 -7.47 -2.41
CA TYR A 141 -10.21 -7.53 -2.37
C TYR A 141 -9.58 -8.47 -3.42
N GLN A 142 -8.58 -7.97 -4.13
CA GLN A 142 -7.59 -8.77 -4.85
C GLN A 142 -6.23 -8.08 -4.85
N ALA A 143 -5.19 -8.77 -4.36
CA ALA A 143 -3.81 -8.32 -4.44
C ALA A 143 -3.35 -8.14 -5.90
N THR A 144 -2.68 -7.02 -6.17
CA THR A 144 -2.16 -6.60 -7.49
C THR A 144 -1.01 -5.60 -7.31
N ASP A 145 -0.47 -5.04 -8.40
CA ASP A 145 0.63 -4.05 -8.34
C ASP A 145 0.26 -2.75 -7.59
N ASP A 146 1.24 -1.86 -7.37
CA ASP A 146 1.11 -0.66 -6.53
C ASP A 146 0.27 0.48 -7.13
N ARG A 147 -0.03 0.47 -8.43
CA ARG A 147 -0.74 1.58 -9.09
C ARG A 147 -2.21 1.62 -8.68
N THR A 148 -2.71 2.73 -8.17
CA THR A 148 -4.13 2.84 -7.78
C THR A 148 -5.04 3.10 -9.00
N ILE A 149 -5.98 2.20 -9.30
CA ILE A 149 -7.02 2.43 -10.33
C ILE A 149 -8.13 3.37 -9.81
N SER A 150 -8.91 3.96 -10.73
CA SER A 150 -10.03 4.85 -10.38
C SER A 150 -11.15 4.13 -9.63
N ALA A 151 -11.93 4.87 -8.83
CA ALA A 151 -13.12 4.33 -8.16
C ALA A 151 -14.11 3.68 -9.14
N GLU A 152 -14.25 4.26 -10.34
CA GLU A 152 -15.08 3.70 -11.40
C GLU A 152 -14.48 2.43 -11.99
N ALA A 153 -13.15 2.33 -12.13
CA ALA A 153 -12.50 1.11 -12.57
C ALA A 153 -12.67 -0.03 -11.55
N VAL A 154 -12.61 0.24 -10.23
CA VAL A 154 -12.95 -0.74 -9.19
C VAL A 154 -14.38 -1.23 -9.37
N TYR A 155 -15.33 -0.29 -9.47
CA TYR A 155 -16.73 -0.61 -9.73
C TYR A 155 -16.90 -1.46 -10.99
N ARG A 156 -16.27 -1.11 -12.11
CA ARG A 156 -16.41 -1.86 -13.37
C ARG A 156 -15.80 -3.26 -13.27
N ASN A 157 -14.65 -3.41 -12.63
CA ASN A 157 -13.88 -4.66 -12.62
C ASN A 157 -14.34 -5.66 -11.57
N GLY A 158 -14.99 -5.19 -10.50
CA GLY A 158 -15.45 -6.03 -9.40
C GLY A 158 -14.37 -6.45 -8.40
N ILE A 159 -13.18 -5.87 -8.52
CA ILE A 159 -12.00 -6.17 -7.72
C ILE A 159 -11.14 -4.92 -7.53
N GLY A 160 -10.47 -4.83 -6.37
CA GLY A 160 -9.46 -3.83 -6.07
C GLY A 160 -8.61 -4.26 -4.88
N ARG A 161 -7.43 -3.68 -4.68
CA ARG A 161 -6.68 -3.83 -3.42
C ARG A 161 -7.30 -2.95 -2.33
N CYS A 162 -6.93 -3.13 -1.05
CA CYS A 162 -7.50 -2.38 0.08
C CYS A 162 -7.48 -0.85 -0.11
N GLY A 163 -6.41 -0.31 -0.69
CA GLY A 163 -6.30 1.11 -1.06
C GLY A 163 -7.26 1.57 -2.16
N GLU A 164 -7.67 0.67 -3.04
CA GLU A 164 -8.64 0.93 -4.13
C GLU A 164 -10.08 0.72 -3.67
N GLU A 165 -10.35 -0.31 -2.87
CA GLU A 165 -11.65 -0.53 -2.24
C GLU A 165 -12.04 0.66 -1.38
N SER A 166 -11.12 1.18 -0.56
CA SER A 166 -11.39 2.37 0.25
C SER A 166 -11.55 3.65 -0.58
N VAL A 167 -10.81 3.81 -1.69
CA VAL A 167 -11.08 4.89 -2.67
C VAL A 167 -12.49 4.77 -3.25
N PHE A 168 -12.92 3.57 -3.62
CA PHE A 168 -14.26 3.30 -4.14
C PHE A 168 -15.34 3.58 -3.10
N THR A 169 -15.25 3.03 -1.89
CA THR A 169 -16.22 3.23 -0.81
C THR A 169 -16.30 4.69 -0.37
N VAL A 170 -15.18 5.41 -0.26
CA VAL A 170 -15.19 6.86 -0.03
C VAL A 170 -15.93 7.55 -1.17
N ASN A 171 -15.64 7.21 -2.43
CA ASN A 171 -16.33 7.83 -3.56
C ASN A 171 -17.84 7.53 -3.60
N ALA A 172 -18.26 6.34 -3.18
CA ALA A 172 -19.66 5.97 -3.02
C ALA A 172 -20.34 6.82 -1.95
N LEU A 173 -19.75 6.91 -0.75
CA LEU A 173 -20.30 7.68 0.38
C LEU A 173 -20.39 9.17 0.09
N ARG A 174 -19.32 9.80 -0.41
CA ARG A 174 -19.42 11.24 -0.76
C ARG A 174 -20.31 11.52 -1.97
N SER A 175 -20.64 10.52 -2.80
CA SER A 175 -21.62 10.71 -3.88
C SER A 175 -23.01 11.04 -3.35
N ILE A 176 -23.38 10.54 -2.16
CA ILE A 176 -24.67 10.78 -1.49
C ILE A 176 -24.57 11.82 -0.36
N GLY A 177 -23.50 12.61 -0.33
CA GLY A 177 -23.32 13.71 0.63
C GLY A 177 -22.84 13.30 2.01
N ILE A 178 -22.41 12.05 2.22
CA ILE A 178 -21.84 11.58 3.49
C ILE A 178 -20.35 11.90 3.52
N PRO A 179 -19.84 12.67 4.52
CA PRO A 179 -18.43 12.95 4.61
C PRO A 179 -17.64 11.68 4.93
N ALA A 180 -16.68 11.36 4.06
CA ALA A 180 -15.85 10.17 4.21
C ALA A 180 -14.39 10.44 3.82
N ARG A 181 -13.44 9.75 4.44
CA ARG A 181 -12.01 9.80 4.13
C ARG A 181 -11.37 8.43 4.19
N GLN A 182 -10.30 8.27 3.43
CA GLN A 182 -9.45 7.10 3.54
C GLN A 182 -8.51 7.26 4.73
N VAL A 183 -8.31 6.17 5.46
CA VAL A 183 -7.36 6.06 6.57
C VAL A 183 -6.47 4.87 6.29
N TYR A 184 -5.19 4.97 6.65
CA TYR A 184 -4.20 3.95 6.37
C TYR A 184 -3.27 3.71 7.56
N ALA A 185 -2.96 2.44 7.77
CA ALA A 185 -1.73 2.03 8.43
C ALA A 185 -0.69 1.82 7.31
N HIS A 186 0.16 2.82 7.09
CA HIS A 186 1.12 2.79 5.97
C HIS A 186 2.05 1.57 6.00
N ARG A 187 2.43 1.15 7.22
CA ARG A 187 3.17 -0.08 7.52
C ARG A 187 2.72 -0.58 8.89
N TRP A 188 2.48 -1.89 9.01
CA TRP A 188 2.26 -2.49 10.32
C TRP A 188 3.59 -2.63 11.09
N ALA A 189 3.54 -2.54 12.42
CA ALA A 189 4.71 -2.86 13.23
C ALA A 189 4.90 -4.38 13.40
N HIS A 190 3.80 -5.13 13.34
CA HIS A 190 3.73 -6.54 13.69
C HIS A 190 3.78 -7.52 12.49
N CYS A 191 3.59 -7.05 11.26
CA CYS A 191 3.73 -7.86 10.06
C CYS A 191 4.20 -7.02 8.85
N ASP A 192 4.70 -7.68 7.82
CA ASP A 192 5.11 -7.05 6.56
C ASP A 192 3.90 -6.86 5.65
N ASP A 193 3.09 -5.84 5.95
CA ASP A 193 1.96 -5.40 5.13
C ASP A 193 1.58 -3.96 5.47
N ASN A 194 0.58 -3.46 4.75
CA ASN A 194 -0.15 -2.24 5.04
C ASN A 194 -1.66 -2.51 4.98
N HIS A 195 -2.47 -1.54 5.39
CA HIS A 195 -3.90 -1.62 5.15
C HIS A 195 -4.53 -0.24 5.07
N ALA A 196 -5.58 -0.14 4.26
CA ALA A 196 -6.38 1.07 4.11
C ALA A 196 -7.87 0.74 4.27
N TRP A 197 -8.58 1.61 4.97
CA TRP A 197 -10.02 1.50 5.23
C TRP A 197 -10.66 2.90 5.20
N VAL A 198 -11.91 3.01 5.66
CA VAL A 198 -12.70 4.25 5.58
C VAL A 198 -13.07 4.77 6.96
N GLU A 199 -12.95 6.08 7.13
CA GLU A 199 -13.64 6.80 8.19
C GLU A 199 -14.79 7.65 7.61
N VAL A 200 -15.88 7.74 8.36
CA VAL A 200 -17.11 8.46 8.02
C VAL A 200 -17.50 9.41 9.15
N TRP A 201 -17.95 10.60 8.80
CA TRP A 201 -18.51 11.53 9.79
C TRP A 201 -19.99 11.19 10.00
N CYS A 202 -20.36 10.78 11.20
CA CYS A 202 -21.75 10.49 11.55
C CYS A 202 -22.10 11.23 12.85
N GLU A 203 -23.10 12.12 12.78
CA GLU A 203 -23.69 12.82 13.94
C GLU A 203 -22.66 13.48 14.89
N GLY A 204 -21.69 14.20 14.32
CA GLY A 204 -20.72 14.98 15.11
C GLY A 204 -19.41 14.27 15.44
N THR A 205 -19.25 12.99 15.06
CA THR A 205 -18.03 12.22 15.31
C THR A 205 -17.57 11.38 14.12
N TRP A 206 -16.25 11.14 14.04
CA TRP A 206 -15.68 10.21 13.06
C TRP A 206 -15.78 8.77 13.56
N HIS A 207 -16.29 7.90 12.69
CA HIS A 207 -16.40 6.45 12.87
C HIS A 207 -15.63 5.72 11.77
N PHE A 208 -15.24 4.47 11.99
CA PHE A 208 -14.56 3.66 10.96
C PHE A 208 -15.36 2.45 10.50
N LEU A 209 -15.05 1.98 9.28
CA LEU A 209 -15.61 0.77 8.67
C LEU A 209 -14.63 0.17 7.66
N GLY A 210 -14.72 -1.15 7.43
CA GLY A 210 -14.01 -1.82 6.35
C GLY A 210 -14.58 -1.44 4.97
N ALA A 211 -13.73 -1.31 3.97
CA ALA A 211 -14.15 -0.94 2.61
C ALA A 211 -14.59 -2.18 1.84
N CYS A 212 -15.83 -2.20 1.32
CA CYS A 212 -16.43 -3.40 0.70
C CYS A 212 -16.59 -4.60 1.67
N GLU A 213 -16.38 -4.37 2.97
CA GLU A 213 -16.46 -5.35 4.05
C GLU A 213 -17.51 -4.89 5.07
N PRO A 214 -18.81 -5.00 4.74
CA PRO A 214 -19.88 -4.42 5.54
C PRO A 214 -20.15 -5.19 6.82
N GLU A 215 -20.26 -4.42 7.90
CA GLU A 215 -20.74 -4.86 9.22
C GLU A 215 -22.12 -4.24 9.50
N GLU A 216 -22.86 -4.79 10.46
CA GLU A 216 -24.18 -4.24 10.86
C GLU A 216 -24.09 -3.10 11.90
N ILE A 217 -22.87 -2.68 12.27
CA ILE A 217 -22.59 -1.56 13.17
C ILE A 217 -21.34 -0.79 12.71
N LEU A 218 -21.26 0.50 13.05
CA LEU A 218 -20.05 1.29 12.87
C LEU A 218 -18.96 0.95 13.90
N ASP A 219 -17.73 1.33 13.57
CA ASP A 219 -16.52 1.09 14.34
C ASP A 219 -16.19 -0.40 14.52
N LEU A 220 -16.40 -1.17 13.46
CA LEU A 220 -16.08 -2.58 13.38
C LEU A 220 -15.43 -2.90 12.03
N GLY A 221 -14.52 -3.86 12.07
CA GLY A 221 -13.82 -4.42 10.92
C GLY A 221 -12.85 -5.50 11.40
N TRP A 222 -12.42 -6.39 10.50
CA TRP A 222 -11.51 -7.49 10.86
C TRP A 222 -10.16 -7.00 11.39
N PHE A 223 -9.75 -5.79 11.00
CA PHE A 223 -8.46 -5.19 11.34
C PHE A 223 -8.42 -4.52 12.72
N VAL A 224 -9.50 -4.49 13.51
CA VAL A 224 -9.54 -3.76 14.80
C VAL A 224 -8.37 -4.14 15.71
N ASN A 225 -8.05 -5.43 15.84
CA ASN A 225 -6.94 -5.88 16.65
C ASN A 225 -5.57 -5.56 16.04
N ALA A 226 -5.38 -5.80 14.75
CA ALA A 226 -4.17 -5.44 14.03
C ALA A 226 -3.88 -3.93 14.13
N SER A 227 -4.91 -3.10 13.94
CA SER A 227 -4.82 -1.64 14.01
C SER A 227 -4.39 -1.14 15.40
N SER A 228 -4.78 -1.83 16.46
CA SER A 228 -4.37 -1.51 17.84
C SER A 228 -2.87 -1.68 18.08
N ARG A 229 -2.19 -2.43 17.20
CA ARG A 229 -0.75 -2.71 17.24
C ARG A 229 0.06 -1.83 16.30
N SER A 230 -0.49 -0.70 15.89
CA SER A 230 0.16 0.24 14.98
C SER A 230 0.98 1.28 15.74
N MET A 231 2.05 1.75 15.11
CA MET A 231 2.80 2.92 15.59
C MET A 231 2.31 4.23 14.98
N MET A 232 1.66 4.16 13.82
CA MET A 232 1.03 5.29 13.14
C MET A 232 -0.16 4.80 12.34
N ILE A 233 -1.25 5.56 12.40
CA ILE A 233 -2.40 5.47 11.50
C ILE A 233 -2.73 6.89 11.13
N ASN A 234 -2.87 7.21 9.85
CA ASN A 234 -3.14 8.57 9.41
C ASN A 234 -4.19 8.62 8.29
N SER A 235 -4.81 9.78 8.18
CA SER A 235 -5.59 10.20 7.03
C SER A 235 -4.83 11.27 6.28
N ARG A 236 -5.07 11.40 4.99
CA ARG A 236 -4.46 12.45 4.15
C ARG A 236 -5.41 13.61 3.95
N ILE A 237 -4.88 14.83 3.99
CA ILE A 237 -5.52 16.08 3.58
C ILE A 237 -4.72 16.65 2.42
N PHE A 238 -5.41 17.26 1.46
CA PHE A 238 -4.82 17.88 0.28
C PHE A 238 -4.98 19.40 0.34
N GLY A 239 -3.96 20.12 -0.11
CA GLY A 239 -3.98 21.58 -0.20
C GLY A 239 -3.50 22.27 1.08
N SER A 240 -3.57 23.61 1.05
CA SER A 240 -3.05 24.50 2.10
C SER A 240 -3.92 24.57 3.36
N GLN A 241 -4.81 23.60 3.57
CA GLN A 241 -5.71 23.61 4.71
C GLN A 241 -4.93 23.38 6.00
N GLN A 242 -5.27 24.16 7.02
CA GLN A 242 -4.76 23.89 8.36
C GLN A 242 -5.47 22.63 8.86
N ALA A 243 -4.70 21.55 8.94
CA ALA A 243 -5.20 20.31 9.51
C ALA A 243 -5.33 20.45 11.02
N ASP A 244 -6.53 20.24 11.55
CA ASP A 244 -6.74 20.12 13.00
C ASP A 244 -6.21 18.77 13.50
N GLY A 245 -5.41 18.80 14.57
CA GLY A 245 -4.94 17.61 15.28
C GLY A 245 -3.42 17.45 15.29
N ASP A 246 -2.95 16.20 15.40
CA ASP A 246 -1.53 15.87 15.34
C ASP A 246 -1.10 15.69 13.87
N VAL A 247 -0.53 16.77 13.32
CA VAL A 247 -0.18 16.88 11.91
C VAL A 247 1.17 16.21 11.62
N ILE A 248 1.18 15.46 10.54
CA ILE A 248 2.36 14.87 9.92
C ILE A 248 2.63 15.72 8.69
N GLU A 249 3.64 16.57 8.78
CA GLU A 249 4.03 17.45 7.69
C GLU A 249 4.65 16.64 6.56
N HIS A 250 4.28 17.00 5.33
CA HIS A 250 4.93 16.54 4.12
C HIS A 250 5.53 17.75 3.39
N PRO A 251 6.64 17.56 2.64
CA PRO A 251 7.24 18.64 1.85
C PRO A 251 6.41 19.01 0.62
N ASP A 252 5.31 18.30 0.38
CA ASP A 252 4.48 18.38 -0.81
C ASP A 252 3.10 19.02 -0.49
N VAL A 253 2.16 19.01 -1.43
CA VAL A 253 0.82 19.62 -1.28
C VAL A 253 -0.09 18.90 -0.28
N THR A 254 0.38 17.80 0.32
CA THR A 254 -0.41 16.98 1.23
C THR A 254 -0.01 17.17 2.68
N SER A 255 -0.88 16.78 3.59
CA SER A 255 -0.55 16.67 5.01
C SER A 255 -1.22 15.44 5.58
N GLY A 256 -0.52 14.72 6.46
CA GLY A 256 -1.10 13.63 7.22
C GLY A 256 -1.71 14.14 8.52
N VAL A 257 -2.77 13.50 8.98
CA VAL A 257 -3.30 13.70 10.34
C VAL A 257 -3.29 12.37 11.05
N ASN A 258 -2.62 12.30 12.18
CA ASN A 258 -2.51 11.10 13.01
C ASN A 258 -3.89 10.77 13.62
N GLN A 259 -4.43 9.62 13.24
CA GLN A 259 -5.69 9.07 13.72
C GLN A 259 -5.52 7.92 14.72
N LEU A 260 -4.27 7.60 15.10
CA LEU A 260 -3.92 6.41 15.87
C LEU A 260 -4.71 6.27 17.18
N SER A 261 -5.02 7.37 17.88
CA SER A 261 -5.73 7.35 19.16
C SER A 261 -7.16 6.77 19.08
N ARG A 262 -7.76 6.66 17.88
CA ARG A 262 -9.04 5.95 17.69
C ARG A 262 -8.90 4.43 17.68
N TYR A 263 -7.69 3.92 17.43
CA TYR A 263 -7.43 2.50 17.18
C TYR A 263 -6.57 1.86 18.27
N ALA A 264 -5.58 2.60 18.78
CA ALA A 264 -4.54 2.09 19.66
C ALA A 264 -4.32 2.97 20.90
N LYS A 265 -3.72 2.37 21.95
CA LYS A 265 -3.16 3.13 23.07
C LYS A 265 -1.92 3.89 22.60
N THR A 266 -1.89 5.19 22.85
CA THR A 266 -0.79 6.06 22.42
C THR A 266 0.06 6.55 23.59
N VAL A 267 1.23 7.09 23.25
CA VAL A 267 2.12 7.86 24.12
C VAL A 267 2.64 9.06 23.32
N ASP A 268 2.80 10.19 23.99
CA ASP A 268 3.46 11.37 23.42
C ASP A 268 4.96 11.26 23.77
N LEU A 269 5.78 10.91 22.78
CA LEU A 269 7.23 10.80 22.90
C LEU A 269 7.87 12.17 22.69
N GLU A 270 8.55 12.68 23.72
CA GLU A 270 9.37 13.89 23.63
C GLU A 270 10.82 13.54 23.33
N LEU A 271 11.33 13.95 22.17
CA LEU A 271 12.73 13.76 21.80
C LEU A 271 13.45 15.11 21.85
N PHE A 272 14.58 15.14 22.54
CA PHE A 272 15.47 16.30 22.63
C PHE A 272 16.78 16.00 21.91
N VAL A 273 17.25 16.90 21.06
CA VAL A 273 18.53 16.80 20.37
C VAL A 273 19.47 17.86 20.90
N THR A 274 20.63 17.45 21.41
CA THR A 274 21.64 18.35 21.98
C THR A 274 23.01 18.12 21.38
N GLU A 275 23.85 19.15 21.43
CA GLU A 275 25.30 19.03 21.28
C GLU A 275 25.91 18.31 22.50
N GLU A 276 27.19 17.96 22.43
CA GLU A 276 27.93 17.30 23.53
C GLU A 276 27.97 18.13 24.83
N ASP A 277 27.91 19.46 24.74
CA ASP A 277 27.88 20.36 25.89
C ASP A 277 26.47 20.59 26.47
N GLY A 278 25.45 19.93 25.91
CA GLY A 278 24.05 20.05 26.30
C GLY A 278 23.30 21.19 25.60
N THR A 279 23.93 21.95 24.70
CA THR A 279 23.27 22.99 23.92
C THR A 279 22.20 22.38 23.00
N PRO A 280 20.96 22.88 22.96
CA PRO A 280 19.94 22.35 22.06
C PRO A 280 20.25 22.59 20.58
N VAL A 281 19.94 21.60 19.74
CA VAL A 281 20.11 21.68 18.28
C VAL A 281 18.77 21.96 17.62
N ALA A 282 18.55 23.19 17.19
CA ALA A 282 17.38 23.57 16.40
C ALA A 282 17.49 23.12 14.93
N ASP A 283 16.36 22.92 14.26
CA ASP A 283 16.26 22.52 12.84
C ASP A 283 17.10 21.27 12.50
N ALA A 284 17.19 20.32 13.42
CA ALA A 284 17.67 18.97 13.14
C ALA A 284 16.51 18.13 12.59
N GLU A 285 16.76 17.39 11.51
CA GLU A 285 15.79 16.52 10.88
C GLU A 285 15.71 15.21 11.66
N VAL A 286 14.52 14.86 12.15
CA VAL A 286 14.24 13.64 12.90
C VAL A 286 13.32 12.76 12.07
N SER A 287 13.80 11.56 11.73
CA SER A 287 13.04 10.49 11.08
C SER A 287 12.66 9.45 12.13
N PHE A 288 11.36 9.21 12.30
CA PHE A 288 10.84 8.11 13.11
C PHE A 288 10.45 6.97 12.18
N GLU A 289 11.07 5.81 12.34
CA GLU A 289 11.11 4.74 11.36
C GLU A 289 10.63 3.40 11.95
N LEU A 290 9.92 2.62 11.13
CA LEU A 290 9.54 1.24 11.41
C LEU A 290 10.35 0.29 10.54
N LEU A 291 10.68 -0.88 11.10
CA LEU A 291 11.21 -1.99 10.33
C LEU A 291 10.05 -2.78 9.72
N ASN A 292 9.91 -2.75 8.40
CA ASN A 292 8.88 -3.47 7.64
C ASN A 292 9.46 -3.86 6.28
N TYR A 293 9.14 -5.03 5.74
CA TYR A 293 9.78 -5.63 4.56
C TYR A 293 11.32 -5.67 4.65
N ALA A 294 11.86 -5.86 5.86
CA ALA A 294 13.30 -5.75 6.14
C ALA A 294 13.94 -4.40 5.73
N GLU A 295 13.15 -3.32 5.58
CA GLU A 295 13.60 -1.95 5.37
C GLU A 295 13.15 -1.02 6.51
N LEU A 296 13.88 0.07 6.72
CA LEU A 296 13.49 1.12 7.66
C LEU A 296 12.67 2.19 6.92
N VAL A 297 11.38 2.25 7.21
CA VAL A 297 10.41 3.16 6.58
C VAL A 297 10.00 4.26 7.56
N ALA A 298 10.17 5.51 7.15
CA ALA A 298 9.74 6.65 7.94
C ALA A 298 8.21 6.73 8.04
N ILE A 299 7.68 6.75 9.26
CA ILE A 299 6.26 6.98 9.54
C ILE A 299 5.95 8.43 9.92
N SER A 300 6.98 9.19 10.32
CA SER A 300 6.91 10.63 10.56
C SER A 300 8.30 11.24 10.41
N ARG A 301 8.37 12.41 9.79
CA ARG A 301 9.56 13.25 9.75
C ARG A 301 9.22 14.61 10.31
N LYS A 302 10.08 15.15 11.16
CA LYS A 302 9.86 16.42 11.87
C LYS A 302 11.20 17.13 12.07
N LYS A 303 11.16 18.45 12.22
CA LYS A 303 12.33 19.25 12.62
C LYS A 303 12.26 19.62 14.10
N THR A 304 13.41 19.67 14.76
CA THR A 304 13.49 20.17 16.12
C THR A 304 13.22 21.67 16.20
N ASP A 305 12.52 22.09 17.25
CA ASP A 305 12.27 23.51 17.54
C ASP A 305 13.52 24.23 18.07
N ALA A 306 13.38 25.51 18.45
CA ALA A 306 14.46 26.31 19.03
C ALA A 306 15.05 25.75 20.34
N ASN A 307 14.34 24.83 21.02
CA ASN A 307 14.79 24.13 22.22
C ASN A 307 15.32 22.73 21.90
N GLY A 308 15.57 22.41 20.63
CA GLY A 308 16.01 21.09 20.19
C GLY A 308 14.96 20.00 20.39
N LYS A 309 13.67 20.35 20.56
CA LYS A 309 12.60 19.42 20.91
C LYS A 309 11.75 19.07 19.70
N VAL A 310 11.32 17.81 19.65
CA VAL A 310 10.23 17.32 18.80
C VAL A 310 9.30 16.41 19.61
N VAL A 311 8.01 16.41 19.28
CA VAL A 311 7.00 15.53 19.90
C VAL A 311 6.35 14.67 18.83
N LEU A 312 6.23 13.38 19.11
CA LEU A 312 5.50 12.42 18.27
C LEU A 312 4.49 11.66 19.14
N ARG A 313 3.20 11.70 18.77
CA ARG A 313 2.22 10.75 19.30
C ARG A 313 2.32 9.44 18.53
N THR A 314 2.63 8.36 19.23
CA THR A 314 2.88 7.05 18.63
C THR A 314 2.28 5.92 19.47
N GLY A 315 2.23 4.72 18.89
CA GLY A 315 1.86 3.49 19.60
C GLY A 315 2.95 3.06 20.59
N LYS A 316 2.62 2.13 21.49
CA LYS A 316 3.54 1.63 22.52
C LYS A 316 4.36 0.44 22.02
N GLY A 317 5.41 0.73 21.25
CA GLY A 317 6.36 -0.25 20.71
C GLY A 317 7.73 0.36 20.42
N SER A 318 8.53 -0.29 19.59
CA SER A 318 9.87 0.21 19.21
C SER A 318 9.81 1.14 18.00
N LEU A 319 10.61 2.21 18.04
CA LEU A 319 10.92 3.09 16.91
C LEU A 319 12.42 3.08 16.66
N PHE A 320 12.81 3.00 15.40
CA PHE A 320 14.16 3.37 14.98
C PHE A 320 14.14 4.87 14.70
N VAL A 321 15.02 5.63 15.34
CA VAL A 321 15.07 7.09 15.22
C VAL A 321 16.40 7.49 14.61
N SER A 322 16.34 8.19 13.49
CA SER A 322 17.50 8.75 12.80
C SER A 322 17.45 10.27 12.88
N VAL A 323 18.49 10.89 13.43
CA VAL A 323 18.59 12.35 13.56
C VAL A 323 19.75 12.88 12.73
N TRP A 324 19.47 13.86 11.88
CA TRP A 324 20.44 14.47 10.98
C TRP A 324 20.51 15.98 11.20
N LYS A 325 21.73 16.51 11.18
CA LYS A 325 21.98 17.94 11.03
C LYS A 325 23.15 18.11 10.09
N GLU A 326 22.87 18.56 8.88
CA GLU A 326 23.86 18.65 7.81
C GLU A 326 24.50 17.26 7.55
N ASP A 327 25.81 17.10 7.73
CA ASP A 327 26.51 15.83 7.54
C ASP A 327 26.64 14.97 8.81
N ARG A 328 26.12 15.47 9.95
CA ARG A 328 26.15 14.79 11.25
C ARG A 328 24.90 13.93 11.43
N HIS A 329 25.08 12.76 12.04
CA HIS A 329 24.05 11.74 12.18
C HIS A 329 24.15 11.01 13.51
N VAL A 330 23.01 10.73 14.14
CA VAL A 330 22.90 9.80 15.27
C VAL A 330 21.64 8.95 15.10
N THR A 331 21.75 7.66 15.43
CA THR A 331 20.61 6.74 15.46
C THR A 331 20.35 6.25 16.88
N ALA A 332 19.10 5.93 17.17
CA ALA A 332 18.70 5.30 18.42
C ALA A 332 17.50 4.38 18.20
N ILE A 333 17.35 3.39 19.05
CA ILE A 333 16.17 2.53 19.09
C ILE A 333 15.47 2.80 20.41
N LEU A 334 14.22 3.24 20.32
CA LEU A 334 13.45 3.72 21.45
C LEU A 334 12.27 2.79 21.70
N ASP A 335 12.13 2.32 22.93
CA ASP A 335 10.98 1.52 23.36
C ASP A 335 9.96 2.38 24.12
N THR A 336 8.96 2.83 23.39
CA THR A 336 7.91 3.72 23.89
C THR A 336 6.92 3.04 24.85
N ARG A 337 7.10 1.74 25.14
CA ARG A 337 6.41 1.06 26.24
C ARG A 337 6.94 1.50 27.60
N GLU A 338 8.23 1.83 27.65
CA GLU A 338 8.96 2.12 28.89
C GLU A 338 9.28 3.60 29.04
N ILE A 339 9.43 4.33 27.92
CA ILE A 339 9.81 5.75 27.93
C ILE A 339 8.75 6.64 27.27
N SER A 340 8.71 7.90 27.72
CA SER A 340 7.95 9.00 27.09
C SER A 340 8.82 10.21 26.75
N ALA A 341 10.10 10.17 27.11
CA ALA A 341 11.06 11.21 26.75
C ALA A 341 12.47 10.62 26.58
N GLN A 342 13.26 11.17 25.66
CA GLN A 342 14.66 10.79 25.42
C GLN A 342 15.48 12.00 24.94
N THR A 343 16.76 12.06 25.33
CA THR A 343 17.73 13.01 24.76
C THR A 343 18.74 12.25 23.89
N LEU A 344 18.98 12.71 22.67
CA LEU A 344 20.00 12.23 21.77
C LEU A 344 21.08 13.29 21.60
N VAL A 345 22.33 12.88 21.82
CA VAL A 345 23.49 13.77 21.67
C VAL A 345 24.02 13.62 20.26
N LEU A 346 24.04 14.72 19.51
CA LEU A 346 24.66 14.80 18.20
C LEU A 346 26.17 15.03 18.40
N ALA A 347 26.99 14.09 17.92
CA ALA A 347 28.43 14.18 18.10
C ALA A 347 29.01 15.45 17.43
N GLY A 348 30.03 16.03 18.05
CA GLY A 348 30.67 17.28 17.57
C GLY A 348 31.50 17.09 16.29
N LYS A 349 31.76 15.85 15.88
CA LYS A 349 32.44 15.49 14.62
C LYS A 349 31.61 14.46 13.86
N LYS A 350 31.74 14.46 12.53
CA LYS A 350 31.27 13.35 11.70
C LYS A 350 31.76 12.03 12.29
N ALA A 351 30.87 11.06 12.45
CA ALA A 351 31.25 9.73 12.92
C ALA A 351 32.42 9.22 12.08
N GLU A 352 33.53 8.84 12.74
CA GLU A 352 34.58 8.09 12.07
C GLU A 352 33.96 6.81 11.52
N LYS A 353 34.39 6.36 10.32
CA LYS A 353 33.81 5.17 9.67
C LYS A 353 33.79 4.03 10.69
N SER A 354 32.60 3.57 11.06
CA SER A 354 32.47 2.37 11.88
C SER A 354 33.12 1.21 11.13
N ALA A 355 33.69 0.26 11.87
CA ALA A 355 34.05 -1.02 11.28
C ALA A 355 32.83 -1.61 10.56
N GLU A 356 33.06 -2.31 9.45
CA GLU A 356 32.02 -3.04 8.70
C GLU A 356 31.55 -4.24 9.53
N GLU A 357 30.83 -3.97 10.60
CA GLU A 357 30.32 -4.94 11.56
C GLU A 357 28.79 -5.00 11.46
N TRP A 358 28.25 -6.16 11.83
CA TRP A 358 26.82 -6.34 11.99
C TRP A 358 26.39 -5.84 13.35
N VAL A 359 25.52 -4.83 13.37
CA VAL A 359 24.90 -4.31 14.58
C VAL A 359 23.52 -4.94 14.74
N ALA A 360 23.36 -5.75 15.79
CA ALA A 360 22.09 -6.38 16.11
C ALA A 360 21.15 -5.44 16.86
N PHE A 361 19.86 -5.55 16.59
CA PHE A 361 18.83 -4.80 17.30
C PHE A 361 17.47 -5.50 17.31
N ASP A 362 16.60 -5.05 18.21
CA ASP A 362 15.23 -5.58 18.40
C ASP A 362 14.20 -4.50 18.09
N MET A 363 13.16 -4.88 17.36
CA MET A 363 11.97 -4.06 17.14
C MET A 363 10.76 -4.77 17.71
N ILE A 364 10.18 -4.17 18.75
CA ILE A 364 9.06 -4.75 19.49
C ILE A 364 7.76 -4.14 19.00
N ALA A 365 6.84 -4.99 18.55
CA ALA A 365 5.52 -4.56 18.14
C ALA A 365 4.68 -4.19 19.38
N PRO A 366 3.77 -3.21 19.27
CA PRO A 366 2.83 -2.95 20.35
C PRO A 366 1.95 -4.17 20.65
N SER A 367 1.55 -4.28 21.91
CA SER A 367 0.62 -5.31 22.38
C SER A 367 -0.77 -5.11 21.81
N ASP A 368 -1.50 -6.19 21.61
CA ASP A 368 -2.91 -6.17 21.21
C ASP A 368 -3.81 -5.53 22.28
N ALA A 369 -4.29 -4.32 22.00
CA ALA A 369 -5.05 -3.52 22.95
C ALA A 369 -6.03 -2.58 22.24
N PRO A 370 -7.07 -3.11 21.55
CA PRO A 370 -8.02 -2.30 20.80
C PRO A 370 -8.75 -1.33 21.71
N VAL A 371 -8.87 -0.09 21.26
CA VAL A 371 -9.61 0.97 21.97
C VAL A 371 -11.11 0.73 21.84
N ASN A 372 -11.56 0.23 20.68
CA ASN A 372 -12.96 -0.08 20.45
C ASN A 372 -13.25 -1.56 20.74
N THR A 373 -14.18 -1.80 21.65
CA THR A 373 -14.62 -3.14 22.08
C THR A 373 -16.07 -3.44 21.73
N LYS A 374 -16.70 -2.65 20.85
CA LYS A 374 -18.05 -2.92 20.37
C LYS A 374 -18.10 -4.31 19.73
N ARG A 375 -19.24 -4.98 19.92
CA ARG A 375 -19.51 -6.31 19.36
C ARG A 375 -20.94 -6.33 18.81
N PRO A 376 -21.17 -6.88 17.61
CA PRO A 376 -22.51 -7.06 17.09
C PRO A 376 -23.26 -8.11 17.91
N THR A 377 -24.58 -7.99 17.98
CA THR A 377 -25.44 -9.04 18.53
C THR A 377 -25.43 -10.26 17.63
N GLU A 378 -25.83 -11.44 18.14
CA GLU A 378 -25.95 -12.65 17.31
C GLU A 378 -26.94 -12.47 16.15
N GLU A 379 -28.02 -11.71 16.36
CA GLU A 379 -28.97 -11.36 15.29
C GLU A 379 -28.32 -10.48 14.20
N GLN A 380 -27.50 -9.50 14.61
CA GLN A 380 -26.72 -8.68 13.69
C GLN A 380 -25.71 -9.52 12.91
N LYS A 381 -24.97 -10.43 13.56
CA LYS A 381 -24.05 -11.34 12.87
C LYS A 381 -24.75 -12.20 11.81
N GLN A 382 -25.90 -12.79 12.16
CA GLN A 382 -26.68 -13.61 11.24
C GLN A 382 -27.22 -12.79 10.05
N THR A 383 -27.73 -11.60 10.33
CA THR A 383 -28.22 -10.67 9.30
C THR A 383 -27.09 -10.24 8.37
N GLY A 384 -25.94 -9.85 8.93
CA GLY A 384 -24.76 -9.43 8.19
C GLY A 384 -24.22 -10.55 7.30
N ALA A 385 -24.09 -11.76 7.84
CA ALA A 385 -23.67 -12.94 7.07
C ALA A 385 -24.63 -13.26 5.92
N GLN A 386 -25.94 -13.14 6.13
CA GLN A 386 -26.93 -13.33 5.07
C GLN A 386 -26.79 -12.28 3.96
N LYS A 387 -26.73 -11.00 4.31
CA LYS A 387 -26.57 -9.91 3.33
C LYS A 387 -25.24 -10.00 2.58
N PHE A 388 -24.15 -10.35 3.28
CA PHE A 388 -22.83 -10.50 2.66
C PHE A 388 -22.81 -11.65 1.64
N ARG A 389 -23.48 -12.78 1.92
CA ARG A 389 -23.66 -13.86 0.94
C ARG A 389 -24.42 -13.39 -0.30
N GLN A 390 -25.53 -12.66 -0.12
CA GLN A 390 -26.28 -12.09 -1.24
C GLN A 390 -25.46 -11.09 -2.05
N ALA A 391 -24.63 -10.28 -1.38
CA ALA A 391 -23.72 -9.36 -2.05
C ALA A 391 -22.67 -10.09 -2.89
N THR A 392 -22.11 -11.18 -2.34
CA THR A 392 -21.16 -12.04 -3.06
C THR A 392 -21.80 -12.69 -4.29
N GLU A 393 -23.03 -13.19 -4.18
CA GLU A 393 -23.77 -13.77 -5.32
C GLU A 393 -23.99 -12.75 -6.45
N LYS A 394 -24.42 -11.53 -6.12
CA LYS A 394 -24.59 -10.45 -7.11
C LYS A 394 -23.27 -10.11 -7.81
N ARG A 395 -22.19 -9.97 -7.04
CA ARG A 395 -20.85 -9.66 -7.55
C ARG A 395 -20.33 -10.75 -8.48
N LEU A 396 -20.46 -12.01 -8.08
CA LEU A 396 -20.05 -13.15 -8.92
C LEU A 396 -20.87 -13.22 -10.20
N ALA A 397 -22.19 -13.01 -10.14
CA ALA A 397 -23.04 -12.96 -11.33
C ALA A 397 -22.60 -11.85 -12.31
N LYS A 398 -22.27 -10.65 -11.78
CA LYS A 398 -21.73 -9.55 -12.57
C LYS A 398 -20.39 -9.91 -13.22
N VAL A 399 -19.41 -10.41 -12.45
CA VAL A 399 -18.08 -10.75 -12.97
C VAL A 399 -18.14 -11.88 -14.00
N ASN A 400 -18.98 -12.89 -13.76
CA ASN A 400 -19.18 -14.00 -14.70
C ASN A 400 -19.89 -13.57 -15.99
N SER A 401 -20.60 -12.44 -15.98
CA SER A 401 -21.27 -11.91 -17.19
C SER A 401 -20.32 -11.23 -18.18
N PHE A 402 -19.08 -10.93 -17.78
CA PHE A 402 -18.14 -10.20 -18.64
C PHE A 402 -17.67 -11.03 -19.85
N PHE A 403 -17.64 -12.35 -19.74
CA PHE A 403 -17.04 -13.23 -20.76
C PHE A 403 -17.92 -14.47 -21.02
N GLY A 404 -17.92 -14.96 -22.27
CA GLY A 404 -18.40 -16.31 -22.60
C GLY A 404 -17.28 -17.35 -22.43
N GLU A 405 -17.61 -18.64 -22.59
CA GLU A 405 -16.66 -19.78 -22.40
C GLU A 405 -15.40 -19.74 -23.29
N GLU A 406 -15.35 -18.89 -24.32
CA GLU A 406 -14.27 -18.85 -25.33
C GLU A 406 -13.37 -17.58 -25.26
N ALA A 407 -13.35 -16.83 -24.15
CA ALA A 407 -12.52 -15.62 -24.04
C ALA A 407 -11.02 -15.95 -23.94
N GLY A 408 -10.17 -15.24 -24.69
CA GLY A 408 -8.71 -15.34 -24.57
C GLY A 408 -8.14 -14.51 -23.40
N ASN A 409 -6.92 -14.83 -22.96
CA ASN A 409 -6.26 -14.23 -21.79
C ASN A 409 -6.31 -12.68 -21.72
N ALA A 410 -6.16 -11.98 -22.85
CA ALA A 410 -6.20 -10.52 -22.88
C ALA A 410 -7.58 -9.95 -22.50
N LEU A 411 -8.66 -10.63 -22.91
CA LEU A 411 -10.03 -10.26 -22.53
C LEU A 411 -10.25 -10.59 -21.06
N GLU A 412 -9.89 -11.77 -20.60
CA GLU A 412 -10.05 -12.15 -19.19
C GLU A 412 -9.32 -11.21 -18.22
N ASN A 413 -8.10 -10.77 -18.57
CA ASN A 413 -7.30 -9.82 -17.78
C ASN A 413 -7.97 -8.44 -17.67
N SER A 414 -8.74 -8.04 -18.69
CA SER A 414 -9.36 -6.72 -18.76
C SER A 414 -10.62 -6.56 -17.94
N LYS A 415 -11.25 -7.67 -17.49
CA LYS A 415 -12.48 -7.67 -16.68
C LYS A 415 -13.54 -6.72 -17.26
N GLY A 416 -13.98 -5.73 -16.47
CA GLY A 416 -15.00 -4.77 -16.89
C GLY A 416 -14.55 -3.81 -17.99
N ASN A 417 -13.26 -3.81 -18.36
CA ASN A 417 -12.68 -2.98 -19.43
C ASN A 417 -12.57 -3.72 -20.78
N HIS A 418 -13.12 -4.92 -20.90
CA HIS A 418 -13.02 -5.76 -22.10
C HIS A 418 -13.46 -5.11 -23.41
N GLN A 419 -14.42 -4.18 -23.36
CA GLN A 419 -14.85 -3.45 -24.55
C GLN A 419 -13.74 -2.56 -25.14
N GLU A 420 -12.88 -1.98 -24.31
CA GLU A 420 -11.76 -1.16 -24.80
C GLU A 420 -10.67 -2.04 -25.44
N ILE A 421 -10.37 -3.19 -24.85
CA ILE A 421 -9.45 -4.16 -25.46
C ILE A 421 -9.99 -4.70 -26.78
N GLN A 422 -11.28 -5.02 -26.84
CA GLN A 422 -11.92 -5.49 -28.07
C GLN A 422 -11.88 -4.41 -29.16
N LYS A 423 -12.22 -3.15 -28.83
CA LYS A 423 -12.08 -2.02 -29.76
C LYS A 423 -10.66 -1.87 -30.28
N PHE A 424 -9.64 -2.04 -29.44
CA PHE A 424 -8.24 -2.01 -29.87
C PHE A 424 -7.91 -3.16 -30.83
N LEU A 425 -8.36 -4.39 -30.53
CA LEU A 425 -8.13 -5.57 -31.36
C LEU A 425 -8.82 -5.45 -32.72
N ASP A 426 -10.04 -4.91 -32.76
CA ASP A 426 -10.85 -4.77 -33.98
C ASP A 426 -10.45 -3.58 -34.86
N ALA A 427 -9.77 -2.58 -34.31
CA ALA A 427 -9.39 -1.39 -35.07
C ALA A 427 -8.50 -1.72 -36.28
N GLU A 428 -8.89 -1.29 -37.47
CA GLU A 428 -8.08 -1.49 -38.68
C GLU A 428 -6.80 -0.64 -38.61
N THR A 429 -5.64 -1.28 -38.79
CA THR A 429 -4.34 -0.59 -38.77
C THR A 429 -3.30 -1.38 -39.58
N PRO A 430 -2.38 -0.70 -40.30
CA PRO A 430 -1.30 -1.39 -41.02
C PRO A 430 -0.32 -2.12 -40.08
N ASN A 431 -0.34 -1.78 -38.79
CA ASN A 431 0.56 -2.31 -37.76
C ASN A 431 -0.06 -3.48 -36.96
N ALA A 432 -1.06 -4.18 -37.52
CA ALA A 432 -1.82 -5.22 -36.82
C ALA A 432 -0.94 -6.33 -36.21
N LEU A 433 0.19 -6.65 -36.84
CA LEU A 433 1.16 -7.64 -36.36
C LEU A 433 1.80 -7.27 -35.00
N TRP A 434 1.85 -5.98 -34.66
CA TRP A 434 2.43 -5.48 -33.42
C TRP A 434 1.43 -5.36 -32.26
N LYS A 435 0.12 -5.55 -32.50
CA LYS A 435 -0.91 -5.46 -31.45
C LYS A 435 -0.63 -6.43 -30.30
N LYS A 436 -0.32 -7.68 -30.63
CA LYS A 436 -0.01 -8.68 -29.61
C LYS A 436 1.23 -8.29 -28.80
N ALA A 437 2.30 -7.88 -29.47
CA ALA A 437 3.53 -7.47 -28.80
C ALA A 437 3.32 -6.27 -27.86
N LEU A 438 2.44 -5.34 -28.21
CA LEU A 438 2.04 -4.21 -27.34
C LEU A 438 1.25 -4.71 -26.12
N LEU A 439 0.24 -5.57 -26.32
CA LEU A 439 -0.55 -6.14 -25.22
C LEU A 439 0.33 -6.96 -24.26
N ASP A 440 1.33 -7.68 -24.78
CA ASP A 440 2.29 -8.44 -23.98
C ASP A 440 3.18 -7.54 -23.08
N GLN A 441 3.19 -6.21 -23.29
CA GLN A 441 3.90 -5.26 -22.42
C GLN A 441 3.05 -4.64 -21.32
N LEU A 442 1.73 -4.80 -21.38
CA LEU A 442 0.80 -4.18 -20.44
C LEU A 442 0.83 -4.90 -19.08
N SER A 443 0.78 -4.12 -18.00
CA SER A 443 0.53 -4.71 -16.68
C SER A 443 -0.90 -5.24 -16.57
N LEU A 444 -1.18 -6.10 -15.59
CA LEU A 444 -2.55 -6.55 -15.32
C LEU A 444 -3.51 -5.36 -15.08
N LYS A 445 -3.04 -4.29 -14.44
CA LYS A 445 -3.86 -3.10 -14.25
C LYS A 445 -4.03 -2.28 -15.52
N ASP A 446 -3.04 -2.23 -16.40
CA ASP A 446 -3.21 -1.55 -17.70
C ASP A 446 -4.38 -2.17 -18.50
N PHE A 447 -4.54 -3.50 -18.49
CA PHE A 447 -5.73 -4.13 -19.10
C PHE A 447 -7.06 -3.65 -18.51
N ARG A 448 -7.07 -3.29 -17.22
CA ARG A 448 -8.27 -2.96 -16.44
C ARG A 448 -8.76 -1.53 -16.60
N ASP A 449 -7.95 -0.62 -17.16
CA ASP A 449 -8.35 0.78 -17.32
C ASP A 449 -7.74 1.53 -18.53
N CYS A 450 -6.96 0.88 -19.40
CA CYS A 450 -6.51 1.51 -20.64
C CYS A 450 -7.67 1.78 -21.62
N LYS A 451 -7.47 2.75 -22.50
CA LYS A 451 -8.41 3.06 -23.59
C LYS A 451 -7.87 2.61 -24.93
N ALA A 452 -8.77 2.14 -25.80
CA ALA A 452 -8.42 1.65 -27.12
C ALA A 452 -7.63 2.68 -27.94
N GLN A 453 -8.09 3.94 -27.90
CA GLN A 453 -7.48 5.05 -28.63
C GLN A 453 -6.04 5.36 -28.17
N GLU A 454 -5.77 5.24 -26.88
CA GLU A 454 -4.43 5.48 -26.32
C GLU A 454 -3.47 4.39 -26.82
N LEU A 455 -3.88 3.12 -26.77
CA LEU A 455 -3.08 2.01 -27.30
C LEU A 455 -2.86 2.12 -28.82
N LEU A 456 -3.88 2.54 -29.58
CA LEU A 456 -3.74 2.75 -31.03
C LEU A 456 -2.75 3.85 -31.36
N GLU A 457 -2.78 4.98 -30.65
CA GLU A 457 -1.77 6.02 -30.86
C GLU A 457 -0.36 5.51 -30.56
N HIS A 458 -0.18 4.78 -29.45
CA HIS A 458 1.14 4.22 -29.15
C HIS A 458 1.62 3.24 -30.21
N LEU A 459 0.73 2.38 -30.74
CA LEU A 459 1.03 1.46 -31.82
C LEU A 459 1.46 2.20 -33.09
N GLU A 460 0.63 3.14 -33.56
CA GLU A 460 0.83 3.85 -34.83
C GLU A 460 2.11 4.70 -34.81
N GLU A 461 2.33 5.46 -33.74
CA GLU A 461 3.46 6.39 -33.63
C GLU A 461 4.78 5.66 -33.30
N ALA A 462 4.74 4.48 -32.68
CA ALA A 462 5.96 3.71 -32.40
C ALA A 462 6.39 2.82 -33.57
N CYS A 463 5.46 2.21 -34.30
CA CYS A 463 5.77 1.21 -35.34
C CYS A 463 6.59 1.74 -36.52
N VAL A 464 6.69 3.07 -36.68
CA VAL A 464 7.64 3.69 -37.63
C VAL A 464 9.09 3.27 -37.35
N TRP A 465 9.41 2.90 -36.11
CA TRP A 465 10.73 2.44 -35.65
C TRP A 465 10.86 0.92 -35.54
N GLY A 466 9.81 0.16 -35.88
CA GLY A 466 9.74 -1.29 -35.64
C GLY A 466 10.74 -2.13 -36.44
N HIS A 467 11.39 -1.55 -37.44
CA HIS A 467 12.43 -2.19 -38.27
C HIS A 467 13.86 -1.76 -37.88
N THR A 468 13.99 -0.81 -36.94
CA THR A 468 15.29 -0.21 -36.56
C THR A 468 16.02 -1.02 -35.50
N PHE A 469 15.29 -1.77 -34.66
CA PHE A 469 15.84 -2.50 -33.53
C PHE A 469 15.39 -3.97 -33.54
N PRO A 470 16.11 -4.87 -32.83
CA PRO A 470 15.59 -6.19 -32.53
C PRO A 470 14.20 -6.10 -31.90
N SER A 471 13.29 -7.02 -32.28
CA SER A 471 11.88 -6.96 -31.88
C SER A 471 11.68 -6.86 -30.37
N GLU A 472 12.53 -7.49 -29.57
CA GLU A 472 12.47 -7.44 -28.10
C GLU A 472 12.82 -6.06 -27.53
N ILE A 473 13.87 -5.43 -28.07
CA ILE A 473 14.27 -4.07 -27.68
C ILE A 473 13.20 -3.07 -28.10
N PHE A 474 12.69 -3.19 -29.33
CA PHE A 474 11.62 -2.36 -29.83
C PHE A 474 10.36 -2.51 -28.97
N ALA A 475 9.88 -3.74 -28.75
CA ALA A 475 8.66 -4.00 -27.99
C ALA A 475 8.75 -3.42 -26.57
N LYS A 476 9.83 -3.71 -25.84
CA LYS A 476 9.95 -3.37 -24.42
C LYS A 476 10.30 -1.90 -24.16
N TYR A 477 11.12 -1.30 -25.03
CA TYR A 477 11.75 -0.01 -24.75
C TYR A 477 11.41 1.09 -25.76
N VAL A 478 10.62 0.81 -26.79
CA VAL A 478 10.08 1.82 -27.71
C VAL A 478 8.56 1.71 -27.80
N LEU A 479 7.99 0.55 -28.10
CA LEU A 479 6.55 0.32 -28.29
C LEU A 479 5.75 0.41 -26.98
N ASN A 480 6.29 -0.12 -25.88
CA ASN A 480 5.65 -0.16 -24.58
C ASN A 480 5.15 1.23 -24.15
N PRO A 481 3.82 1.41 -23.95
CA PRO A 481 3.26 2.69 -23.54
C PRO A 481 3.63 3.06 -22.09
N ARG A 482 3.79 2.04 -21.23
CA ARG A 482 4.05 2.13 -19.79
C ARG A 482 5.52 2.44 -19.52
N ILE A 483 5.78 3.46 -18.69
CA ILE A 483 7.13 3.88 -18.29
C ILE A 483 7.36 3.63 -16.80
N SER A 484 6.43 4.07 -15.96
CA SER A 484 6.42 3.94 -14.49
C SER A 484 4.97 3.78 -14.02
N ARG A 485 4.58 4.35 -12.89
CA ARG A 485 3.23 4.28 -12.30
C ARG A 485 2.27 5.37 -12.77
N GLU A 486 2.62 6.15 -13.81
CA GLU A 486 1.80 7.26 -14.30
C GLU A 486 0.41 6.81 -14.78
N GLN A 487 -0.53 7.74 -14.95
CA GLN A 487 -1.77 7.43 -15.65
C GLN A 487 -1.47 7.19 -17.14
N GLN A 488 -2.05 6.15 -17.74
CA GLN A 488 -1.93 5.90 -19.19
C GLN A 488 -2.45 7.12 -19.96
N SER A 489 -1.74 7.54 -20.99
CA SER A 489 -2.15 8.69 -21.80
C SER A 489 -1.54 8.66 -23.20
N ALA A 490 -2.31 9.14 -24.17
CA ALA A 490 -1.84 9.37 -25.53
C ALA A 490 -0.89 10.59 -25.58
N TYR A 491 0.42 10.33 -25.47
CA TYR A 491 1.45 11.39 -25.42
C TYR A 491 2.28 11.56 -26.70
N ARG A 492 2.37 10.56 -27.57
CA ARG A 492 3.38 10.55 -28.64
C ARG A 492 3.13 11.65 -29.66
N ARG A 493 1.89 11.84 -30.10
CA ARG A 493 1.54 12.90 -31.06
C ARG A 493 1.78 14.30 -30.49
N LYS A 494 1.47 14.49 -29.20
CA LYS A 494 1.68 15.77 -28.52
C LYS A 494 3.18 16.08 -28.40
N ILE A 495 4.02 15.10 -28.08
CA ILE A 495 5.48 15.26 -28.07
C ILE A 495 5.99 15.58 -29.48
N GLN A 496 5.53 14.85 -30.51
CA GLN A 496 5.90 15.11 -31.90
C GLN A 496 5.53 16.52 -32.35
N ALA A 497 4.36 17.03 -31.96
CA ALA A 497 3.91 18.37 -32.33
C ALA A 497 4.62 19.49 -31.56
N PHE A 498 5.16 19.19 -30.37
CA PHE A 498 5.74 20.20 -29.48
C PHE A 498 7.16 20.62 -29.89
N PHE A 499 7.99 19.68 -30.33
CA PHE A 499 9.39 19.95 -30.71
C PHE A 499 9.54 20.21 -32.21
N THR A 500 10.50 21.06 -32.58
CA THR A 500 10.84 21.29 -34.00
C THR A 500 11.63 20.11 -34.57
N GLU A 501 11.66 19.95 -35.89
CA GLU A 501 12.41 18.87 -36.55
C GLU A 501 13.92 18.93 -36.24
N GLU A 502 14.48 20.12 -36.07
CA GLU A 502 15.87 20.32 -35.64
C GLU A 502 16.10 19.77 -34.24
N GLN A 503 15.21 20.07 -33.29
CA GLN A 503 15.30 19.56 -31.93
C GLN A 503 15.15 18.04 -31.89
N LYS A 504 14.19 17.48 -32.64
CA LYS A 504 14.00 16.03 -32.75
C LYS A 504 15.26 15.34 -33.27
N THR A 505 15.85 15.89 -34.33
CA THR A 505 17.09 15.38 -34.92
C THR A 505 18.25 15.46 -33.93
N GLN A 506 18.35 16.57 -33.17
CA GLN A 506 19.36 16.74 -32.13
C GLN A 506 19.19 15.71 -31.01
N PHE A 507 17.97 15.53 -30.51
CA PHE A 507 17.64 14.58 -29.44
C PHE A 507 17.88 13.13 -29.84
N GLN A 508 17.60 12.76 -31.10
CA GLN A 508 17.93 11.42 -31.62
C GLN A 508 19.43 11.15 -31.65
N LYS A 509 20.24 12.16 -32.04
CA LYS A 509 21.70 12.04 -32.08
C LYS A 509 22.33 12.06 -30.70
N ASN A 510 21.78 12.85 -29.78
CA ASN A 510 22.26 12.99 -28.41
C ASN A 510 21.08 13.07 -27.44
N PRO A 511 20.60 11.92 -26.92
CA PRO A 511 19.47 11.87 -25.98
C PRO A 511 19.66 12.72 -24.71
N ARG A 512 20.91 13.01 -24.32
CA ARG A 512 21.23 13.87 -23.15
C ARG A 512 20.66 15.28 -23.28
N GLU A 513 20.57 15.78 -24.51
CA GLU A 513 19.98 17.10 -24.78
C GLU A 513 18.50 17.17 -24.40
N ILE A 514 17.80 16.02 -24.35
CA ILE A 514 16.43 15.95 -23.83
C ILE A 514 16.42 16.32 -22.34
N TRP A 515 17.31 15.72 -21.54
CA TRP A 515 17.37 16.00 -20.10
C TRP A 515 17.82 17.44 -19.83
N ASN A 516 18.84 17.92 -20.55
CA ASN A 516 19.27 19.32 -20.47
C ASN A 516 18.11 20.28 -20.78
N TRP A 517 17.31 19.96 -21.80
CA TRP A 517 16.11 20.73 -22.12
C TRP A 517 15.07 20.66 -20.99
N ILE A 518 14.81 19.47 -20.43
CA ILE A 518 13.86 19.29 -19.33
C ILE A 518 14.29 20.09 -18.10
N CYS A 519 15.53 19.96 -17.63
CA CYS A 519 16.07 20.71 -16.48
C CYS A 519 15.97 22.22 -16.69
N LYS A 520 16.19 22.70 -17.91
CA LYS A 520 16.13 24.12 -18.23
C LYS A 520 14.71 24.68 -18.30
N ASN A 521 13.75 23.90 -18.82
CA ASN A 521 12.43 24.41 -19.19
C ASN A 521 11.30 23.96 -18.27
N ILE A 522 11.46 22.88 -17.52
CA ILE A 522 10.42 22.32 -16.64
C ILE A 522 10.80 22.64 -15.20
N GLN A 523 9.95 23.38 -14.51
CA GLN A 523 10.18 23.79 -13.12
C GLN A 523 9.44 22.87 -12.14
N GLU A 524 10.10 22.55 -11.03
CA GLU A 524 9.49 21.85 -9.90
C GLU A 524 8.83 22.85 -8.95
N GLU A 525 7.69 22.47 -8.38
CA GLU A 525 6.95 23.26 -7.40
C GLU A 525 6.45 22.33 -6.27
N PRO A 526 7.34 21.85 -5.37
CA PRO A 526 6.99 20.82 -4.39
C PRO A 526 5.72 21.12 -3.58
N ALA A 527 5.53 22.38 -3.15
CA ALA A 527 4.36 22.82 -2.39
C ALA A 527 3.00 22.68 -3.13
N TYR A 528 3.01 22.43 -4.44
CA TYR A 528 1.82 22.17 -5.27
C TYR A 528 1.85 20.79 -5.95
N GLU A 529 2.90 20.01 -5.71
CA GLU A 529 3.03 18.65 -6.22
C GLU A 529 2.56 17.66 -5.16
N TYR A 530 2.11 16.48 -5.59
CA TYR A 530 1.92 15.34 -4.69
C TYR A 530 2.96 14.31 -5.12
N GLU A 531 3.93 13.99 -4.27
CA GLU A 531 5.12 13.21 -4.62
C GLU A 531 4.77 11.86 -5.26
N GLU A 532 3.69 11.22 -4.80
CA GLU A 532 3.25 9.93 -5.31
C GLU A 532 2.49 10.00 -6.66
N LEU A 533 2.13 11.21 -7.12
CA LEU A 533 1.30 11.43 -8.30
C LEU A 533 2.15 11.97 -9.46
N LEU A 534 2.24 11.17 -10.53
CA LEU A 534 3.01 11.52 -11.72
C LEU A 534 2.17 12.29 -12.73
N THR A 535 2.67 13.45 -13.17
CA THR A 535 2.04 14.25 -14.23
C THR A 535 2.29 13.60 -15.59
N THR A 536 1.29 13.55 -16.47
CA THR A 536 1.48 12.96 -17.79
C THR A 536 2.54 13.71 -18.61
N PRO A 537 3.22 13.06 -19.58
CA PRO A 537 4.18 13.75 -20.44
C PRO A 537 3.56 14.94 -21.20
N ALA A 538 2.30 14.79 -21.60
CA ALA A 538 1.52 15.84 -22.26
C ALA A 538 1.23 17.03 -21.33
N GLY A 539 0.78 16.77 -20.09
CA GLY A 539 0.53 17.79 -19.08
C GLY A 539 1.81 18.56 -18.74
N THR A 540 2.91 17.83 -18.56
CA THR A 540 4.24 18.40 -18.27
C THR A 540 4.69 19.36 -19.36
N LEU A 541 4.61 18.99 -20.64
CA LEU A 541 4.98 19.87 -21.75
C LEU A 541 4.07 21.08 -21.89
N ARG A 542 2.76 20.92 -21.66
CA ARG A 542 1.79 22.02 -21.79
C ARG A 542 2.06 23.15 -20.80
N TYR A 543 2.33 22.81 -19.54
CA TYR A 543 2.44 23.78 -18.44
C TYR A 543 3.88 24.01 -17.96
N GLN A 544 4.85 23.21 -18.39
CA GLN A 544 6.26 23.35 -18.02
C GLN A 544 6.48 23.30 -16.51
N ARG A 545 5.73 22.42 -15.86
CA ARG A 545 5.72 22.17 -14.41
C ARG A 545 5.55 20.67 -14.16
N ALA A 546 6.42 20.11 -13.33
CA ALA A 546 6.39 18.69 -12.97
C ALA A 546 7.44 18.37 -11.91
N SER A 547 7.13 17.38 -11.07
CA SER A 547 8.07 16.78 -10.12
C SER A 547 9.26 16.13 -10.82
N LEU A 548 10.35 15.89 -10.07
CA LEU A 548 11.52 15.18 -10.58
C LEU A 548 11.17 13.83 -11.22
N GLU A 549 10.33 13.03 -10.56
CA GLU A 549 9.91 11.72 -11.09
C GLU A 549 9.08 11.85 -12.38
N SER A 550 8.21 12.87 -12.46
CA SER A 550 7.46 13.17 -13.68
C SER A 550 8.38 13.63 -14.82
N LYS A 551 9.45 14.37 -14.51
CA LYS A 551 10.51 14.74 -15.48
C LYS A 551 11.25 13.52 -16.01
N LYS A 552 11.59 12.55 -15.14
CA LYS A 552 12.22 11.28 -15.55
C LYS A 552 11.31 10.48 -16.49
N VAL A 553 10.01 10.43 -16.21
CA VAL A 553 9.01 9.82 -17.12
C VAL A 553 8.94 10.58 -18.45
N LEU A 554 8.92 11.91 -18.43
CA LEU A 554 8.92 12.73 -19.65
C LEU A 554 10.17 12.46 -20.51
N PHE A 555 11.35 12.34 -19.90
CA PHE A 555 12.59 12.01 -20.62
C PHE A 555 12.43 10.70 -21.41
N VAL A 556 11.97 9.63 -20.75
CA VAL A 556 11.75 8.33 -21.41
C VAL A 556 10.68 8.46 -22.49
N ALA A 557 9.59 9.18 -22.24
CA ALA A 557 8.52 9.39 -23.22
C ALA A 557 9.02 10.10 -24.49
N ILE A 558 9.87 11.12 -24.36
CA ILE A 558 10.48 11.82 -25.50
C ILE A 558 11.42 10.89 -26.25
N CYS A 559 12.34 10.19 -25.55
CA CYS A 559 13.23 9.20 -26.17
C CYS A 559 12.45 8.18 -27.00
N ARG A 560 11.45 7.53 -26.40
CA ARG A 560 10.64 6.49 -27.05
C ARG A 560 9.83 7.04 -28.22
N THR A 561 9.36 8.28 -28.14
CA THR A 561 8.63 8.93 -29.24
C THR A 561 9.54 9.19 -30.44
N LEU A 562 10.81 9.50 -30.19
CA LEU A 562 11.81 9.79 -31.21
C LEU A 562 12.60 8.55 -31.67
N GLY A 563 12.18 7.34 -31.27
CA GLY A 563 12.83 6.10 -31.70
C GLY A 563 14.09 5.75 -30.94
N VAL A 564 14.37 6.37 -29.80
CA VAL A 564 15.49 6.03 -28.92
C VAL A 564 14.96 5.07 -27.84
N PRO A 565 15.40 3.80 -27.78
CA PRO A 565 14.97 2.88 -26.74
C PRO A 565 15.42 3.39 -25.36
N ALA A 566 14.49 3.51 -24.42
CA ALA A 566 14.77 4.11 -23.11
C ALA A 566 13.93 3.48 -21.99
N ARG A 567 14.43 3.59 -20.75
CA ARG A 567 13.77 3.07 -19.53
C ARG A 567 14.19 3.87 -18.31
N LEU A 568 13.42 3.74 -17.24
CA LEU A 568 13.93 3.93 -15.89
C LEU A 568 14.56 2.60 -15.46
N ASN A 569 15.75 2.65 -14.86
CA ASN A 569 16.44 1.47 -14.40
C ASN A 569 15.59 0.79 -13.31
N PRO A 570 15.26 -0.51 -13.46
CA PRO A 570 14.41 -1.18 -12.49
C PRO A 570 15.01 -1.25 -11.08
N LEU A 571 16.33 -1.09 -10.92
CA LEU A 571 17.00 -1.20 -9.62
C LEU A 571 16.90 0.08 -8.78
N ASP A 572 17.11 1.24 -9.39
CA ASP A 572 17.32 2.53 -8.71
C ASP A 572 16.48 3.68 -9.30
N GLY A 573 15.73 3.43 -10.38
CA GLY A 573 14.88 4.43 -11.04
C GLY A 573 15.64 5.40 -11.94
N GLU A 574 16.95 5.20 -12.15
CA GLU A 574 17.77 6.12 -12.95
C GLU A 574 17.41 6.10 -14.43
N MET A 575 17.48 7.26 -15.07
CA MET A 575 17.14 7.38 -16.49
C MET A 575 18.20 6.73 -17.37
N GLN A 576 17.76 5.84 -18.27
CA GLN A 576 18.64 5.15 -19.21
C GLN A 576 18.12 5.22 -20.64
N TYR A 577 19.05 5.35 -21.59
CA TYR A 577 18.79 5.17 -23.03
C TYR A 577 19.74 4.11 -23.62
N TYR A 578 19.31 3.43 -24.68
CA TYR A 578 20.08 2.39 -25.34
C TYR A 578 21.06 3.00 -26.34
N GLY A 579 22.35 2.86 -26.07
CA GLY A 579 23.45 3.23 -26.98
C GLY A 579 23.75 2.13 -27.99
N GLU A 580 25.01 2.00 -28.44
CA GLU A 580 25.38 1.02 -29.47
C GLU A 580 25.10 -0.43 -29.04
N ASN A 581 25.41 -0.81 -27.79
CA ASN A 581 25.27 -2.19 -27.30
C ASN A 581 24.73 -2.33 -25.87
N ALA A 582 24.43 -1.23 -25.17
CA ALA A 582 24.04 -1.26 -23.76
C ALA A 582 23.20 -0.04 -23.36
N PHE A 583 22.53 -0.13 -22.20
CA PHE A 583 21.86 1.01 -21.57
C PHE A 583 22.88 1.92 -20.90
N LEU A 584 22.77 3.23 -21.15
CA LEU A 584 23.63 4.28 -20.61
C LEU A 584 22.82 5.21 -19.69
N ASN A 585 23.37 5.55 -18.52
CA ASN A 585 22.79 6.55 -17.61
C ASN A 585 22.90 7.97 -18.20
N VAL A 586 21.90 8.82 -17.93
CA VAL A 586 21.85 10.19 -18.45
C VAL A 586 22.84 11.14 -17.76
N GLU A 587 23.05 11.01 -16.44
CA GLU A 587 23.78 12.00 -15.62
C GLU A 587 25.32 11.87 -15.66
N ASN A 588 25.90 10.68 -15.84
CA ASN A 588 27.35 10.42 -15.72
C ASN A 588 28.21 10.75 -16.96
N SER A 589 27.89 11.85 -17.64
CA SER A 589 28.13 11.95 -19.07
C SER A 589 29.01 13.14 -19.51
N GLU A 590 29.45 13.97 -18.56
CA GLU A 590 30.45 15.03 -18.80
C GLU A 590 31.87 14.51 -19.06
N LYS A 591 32.12 13.23 -18.78
CA LYS A 591 33.32 12.53 -19.24
C LYS A 591 32.98 11.82 -20.55
N THR A 592 33.98 11.68 -21.41
CA THR A 592 34.00 11.02 -22.74
C THR A 592 33.09 9.78 -22.86
N GLU A 593 32.84 9.28 -24.07
CA GLU A 593 32.15 7.99 -24.37
C GLU A 593 32.76 6.73 -23.69
N GLU A 594 33.49 6.88 -22.59
CA GLU A 594 33.72 5.84 -21.60
C GLU A 594 32.40 5.53 -20.90
N VAL A 595 31.91 4.32 -21.17
CA VAL A 595 30.80 3.66 -20.51
C VAL A 595 30.80 4.02 -19.03
N CYS A 596 29.71 4.62 -18.54
CA CYS A 596 29.46 4.67 -17.11
C CYS A 596 29.06 3.24 -16.69
N GLU A 597 30.05 2.37 -16.60
CA GLU A 597 29.87 1.08 -15.98
C GLU A 597 29.61 1.37 -14.51
N LYS A 598 28.49 0.84 -14.01
CA LYS A 598 28.37 0.37 -12.63
C LYS A 598 29.49 -0.66 -12.39
N THR A 599 30.73 -0.17 -12.32
CA THR A 599 31.97 -0.95 -12.23
C THR A 599 32.10 -1.57 -10.84
N ALA A 600 31.38 -1.00 -9.87
CA ALA A 600 31.29 -1.54 -8.54
C ALA A 600 30.30 -2.71 -8.51
N GLN A 601 30.68 -3.79 -7.83
CA GLN A 601 29.85 -4.99 -7.68
C GLN A 601 29.64 -5.31 -6.21
N ILE A 602 28.38 -5.52 -5.81
CA ILE A 602 28.03 -6.05 -4.48
C ILE A 602 27.56 -7.49 -4.65
N HIS A 603 28.24 -8.42 -3.98
CA HIS A 603 27.89 -9.83 -3.94
C HIS A 603 27.35 -10.16 -2.55
N LEU A 604 26.05 -10.45 -2.46
CA LEU A 604 25.38 -10.84 -1.23
C LEU A 604 25.28 -12.37 -1.20
N LYS A 605 25.93 -13.00 -0.22
CA LYS A 605 25.99 -14.47 -0.10
C LYS A 605 25.34 -14.95 1.18
N SER A 606 24.80 -16.17 1.13
CA SER A 606 24.27 -16.80 2.34
C SER A 606 25.42 -17.27 3.24
N GLY A 607 25.34 -16.95 4.54
CA GLY A 607 26.28 -17.49 5.54
C GLY A 607 25.99 -18.94 5.95
N ASP A 608 24.77 -19.43 5.71
CA ASP A 608 24.29 -20.77 6.10
C ASP A 608 23.16 -21.25 5.16
N ASP A 609 22.39 -22.28 5.56
CA ASP A 609 21.27 -22.83 4.78
C ASP A 609 19.98 -21.98 4.89
N THR A 610 20.06 -20.74 5.38
CA THR A 610 18.90 -19.83 5.47
C THR A 610 18.33 -19.54 4.09
N ARG A 611 17.00 -19.64 3.98
CA ARG A 611 16.27 -19.19 2.80
C ARG A 611 16.15 -17.66 2.81
N TRP A 612 16.95 -16.99 2.00
CA TRP A 612 16.88 -15.55 1.81
C TRP A 612 15.80 -15.17 0.80
N VAL A 613 14.90 -14.27 1.20
CA VAL A 613 13.85 -13.72 0.36
C VAL A 613 13.86 -12.20 0.52
N TYR A 614 14.10 -11.51 -0.59
CA TYR A 614 14.17 -10.05 -0.64
C TYR A 614 12.83 -9.43 -0.25
N MET A 615 12.88 -8.31 0.49
CA MET A 615 11.70 -7.69 1.10
C MET A 615 10.99 -8.54 2.16
N GLN A 616 11.50 -9.73 2.53
CA GLN A 616 10.92 -10.53 3.61
C GLN A 616 11.88 -10.65 4.79
N ASN A 617 13.13 -11.03 4.53
CA ASN A 617 14.14 -11.18 5.57
C ASN A 617 15.46 -10.49 5.28
N TRP A 618 15.59 -9.81 4.12
CA TRP A 618 16.69 -8.91 3.86
C TRP A 618 16.36 -7.84 2.80
N THR A 619 17.02 -6.68 2.92
CA THR A 619 17.07 -5.65 1.87
C THR A 619 18.45 -5.00 1.79
N ILE A 620 18.70 -4.27 0.69
CA ILE A 620 19.85 -3.40 0.53
C ILE A 620 19.40 -2.00 0.10
N ALA A 621 19.95 -0.96 0.71
CA ALA A 621 19.66 0.43 0.39
C ALA A 621 20.93 1.22 0.08
N LYS A 622 20.85 2.17 -0.87
CA LYS A 622 21.89 3.16 -1.15
C LYS A 622 21.61 4.43 -0.34
N LYS A 623 22.63 5.03 0.25
CA LYS A 623 22.51 6.35 0.88
C LYS A 623 22.42 7.43 -0.20
N SER A 624 21.45 8.34 -0.08
CA SER A 624 21.31 9.51 -0.95
C SER A 624 22.52 10.43 -0.85
N GLU A 625 22.91 11.07 -1.95
CA GLU A 625 23.98 12.07 -1.99
C GLU A 625 23.69 13.30 -1.11
N THR A 626 22.42 13.60 -0.89
CA THR A 626 22.00 14.66 0.04
C THR A 626 22.20 14.28 1.51
N GLY A 627 22.47 12.99 1.79
CA GLY A 627 22.83 12.48 3.12
C GLY A 627 21.64 12.03 4.00
N TYR A 628 20.44 12.54 3.75
CA TYR A 628 19.29 12.40 4.66
C TYR A 628 18.44 11.13 4.47
N LEU A 629 18.52 10.46 3.31
CA LEU A 629 17.59 9.40 2.92
C LEU A 629 18.32 8.14 2.46
N TRP A 630 17.78 6.98 2.83
CA TRP A 630 18.17 5.68 2.29
C TRP A 630 17.16 5.27 1.22
N GLN A 631 17.65 4.84 0.07
CA GLN A 631 16.84 4.32 -1.03
C GLN A 631 17.02 2.81 -1.11
N THR A 632 16.01 2.04 -0.72
CA THR A 632 15.97 0.59 -0.91
C THR A 632 16.04 0.27 -2.40
N LEU A 633 17.01 -0.54 -2.80
CA LEU A 633 17.16 -0.99 -4.19
C LEU A 633 16.04 -1.97 -4.54
N GLN A 634 15.61 -1.97 -5.80
CA GLN A 634 14.49 -2.78 -6.25
C GLN A 634 14.99 -3.99 -7.07
N LEU A 635 15.08 -5.16 -6.42
CA LEU A 635 15.45 -6.42 -7.06
C LEU A 635 14.25 -7.17 -7.66
N GLY A 636 13.02 -6.69 -7.36
CA GLY A 636 11.76 -7.36 -7.63
C GLY A 636 11.25 -8.12 -6.40
N GLU A 637 9.93 -8.12 -6.22
CA GLU A 637 9.27 -8.83 -5.12
C GLU A 637 9.55 -10.34 -5.20
N GLY A 638 9.83 -10.94 -4.03
CA GLY A 638 10.03 -12.38 -3.92
C GLY A 638 11.34 -12.90 -4.53
N TYR A 639 12.31 -12.04 -4.85
CA TYR A 639 13.66 -12.45 -5.23
C TYR A 639 14.24 -13.39 -4.16
N GLN A 640 14.79 -14.53 -4.57
CA GLN A 640 15.29 -15.56 -3.65
C GLN A 640 16.78 -15.79 -3.81
N GLY A 641 17.49 -15.90 -2.69
CA GLY A 641 18.88 -16.30 -2.62
C GLY A 641 19.89 -15.16 -2.73
N GLU A 642 21.10 -15.53 -3.15
CA GLU A 642 22.25 -14.63 -3.30
C GLU A 642 22.01 -13.59 -4.39
N ALA A 643 22.59 -12.39 -4.27
CA ALA A 643 22.47 -11.34 -5.28
C ALA A 643 23.83 -10.86 -5.76
N LYS A 644 23.93 -10.58 -7.06
CA LYS A 644 25.08 -9.90 -7.69
C LYS A 644 24.56 -8.62 -8.31
N LEU A 645 24.91 -7.51 -7.69
CA LEU A 645 24.39 -6.20 -8.05
C LEU A 645 25.51 -5.36 -8.64
N GLU A 646 25.28 -4.85 -9.84
CA GLU A 646 26.06 -3.76 -10.39
C GLU A 646 25.50 -2.45 -9.81
N VAL A 647 26.35 -1.68 -9.17
CA VAL A 647 25.97 -0.47 -8.45
C VAL A 647 26.94 0.68 -8.73
N GLU A 648 26.56 1.88 -8.31
CA GLU A 648 27.45 3.04 -8.32
C GLU A 648 28.32 3.07 -7.07
N ALA A 649 29.42 3.82 -7.10
CA ALA A 649 30.16 4.12 -5.89
C ALA A 649 29.27 4.86 -4.87
N GLY A 650 29.41 4.54 -3.60
CA GLY A 650 28.62 5.15 -2.54
C GLY A 650 28.57 4.32 -1.26
N THR A 651 27.73 4.76 -0.32
CA THR A 651 27.47 4.07 0.95
C THR A 651 26.20 3.24 0.83
N TYR A 652 26.27 1.98 1.26
CA TYR A 652 25.18 1.02 1.23
C TYR A 652 24.89 0.49 2.63
N ARG A 653 23.63 0.12 2.87
CA ARG A 653 23.16 -0.53 4.09
C ARG A 653 22.44 -1.82 3.73
N VAL A 654 22.83 -2.91 4.38
CA VAL A 654 22.09 -4.17 4.33
C VAL A 654 21.42 -4.37 5.67
N ILE A 655 20.14 -4.74 5.64
CA ILE A 655 19.36 -5.12 6.82
C ILE A 655 18.91 -6.55 6.65
N THR A 656 19.04 -7.35 7.71
CA THR A 656 18.40 -8.66 7.83
C THR A 656 17.43 -8.66 9.00
N THR A 657 16.35 -9.42 8.90
CA THR A 657 15.33 -9.52 9.96
C THR A 657 14.79 -10.92 10.09
N ASN A 658 14.63 -11.37 11.33
CA ASN A 658 13.86 -12.55 11.69
C ASN A 658 12.59 -12.09 12.41
N ARG A 659 11.47 -12.07 11.67
CA ARG A 659 10.15 -11.73 12.22
C ARG A 659 9.57 -12.94 12.95
N LEU A 660 9.22 -12.73 14.21
CA LEU A 660 8.66 -13.75 15.10
C LEU A 660 7.13 -13.81 14.98
N PRO A 661 6.48 -14.92 15.36
CA PRO A 661 5.02 -15.07 15.29
C PRO A 661 4.24 -13.99 16.06
N ASN A 662 4.80 -13.47 17.16
CA ASN A 662 4.22 -12.36 17.92
C ASN A 662 4.48 -10.98 17.26
N GLY A 663 5.05 -10.93 16.06
CA GLY A 663 5.30 -9.71 15.30
C GLY A 663 6.57 -8.94 15.66
N ASN A 664 7.27 -9.33 16.73
CA ASN A 664 8.58 -8.76 17.05
C ASN A 664 9.61 -9.15 15.98
N GLN A 665 10.68 -8.37 15.89
CA GLN A 665 11.73 -8.61 14.91
C GLN A 665 13.10 -8.57 15.56
N PHE A 666 13.87 -9.62 15.32
CA PHE A 666 15.30 -9.65 15.63
C PHE A 666 16.06 -9.33 14.36
N ALA A 667 16.62 -8.13 14.31
CA ALA A 667 17.26 -7.58 13.14
C ALA A 667 18.75 -7.40 13.33
N ALA A 668 19.45 -7.26 12.22
CA ALA A 668 20.82 -6.78 12.19
C ALA A 668 21.03 -5.89 10.97
N CYS A 669 21.91 -4.92 11.07
CA CYS A 669 22.31 -4.10 9.93
C CYS A 669 23.82 -3.99 9.83
N THR A 670 24.31 -3.81 8.60
CA THR A 670 25.68 -3.42 8.33
C THR A 670 25.71 -2.34 7.27
N GLU A 671 26.63 -1.38 7.42
CA GLU A 671 26.84 -0.27 6.49
C GLU A 671 28.27 -0.34 5.96
N PHE A 672 28.43 -0.07 4.66
CA PHE A 672 29.74 -0.13 4.01
C PHE A 672 29.81 0.82 2.82
N ASP A 673 31.03 1.26 2.50
CA ASP A 673 31.31 2.01 1.29
C ASP A 673 31.83 1.08 0.19
N ILE A 674 31.53 1.44 -1.05
CA ILE A 674 32.09 0.84 -2.27
C ILE A 674 32.57 1.92 -3.23
N GLU A 675 33.77 1.75 -3.77
CA GLU A 675 34.37 2.63 -4.78
C GLU A 675 34.21 2.04 -6.19
N ASN A 676 34.39 2.87 -7.23
CA ASN A 676 34.32 2.41 -8.62
C ASN A 676 35.36 1.30 -8.88
N GLY A 677 34.95 0.25 -9.59
CA GLY A 677 35.77 -0.93 -9.90
C GLY A 677 35.95 -1.91 -8.74
N GLN A 678 35.43 -1.62 -7.55
CA GLN A 678 35.52 -2.51 -6.40
C GLN A 678 34.47 -3.61 -6.45
N THR A 679 34.83 -4.83 -6.04
CA THR A 679 33.85 -5.86 -5.69
C THR A 679 33.82 -6.02 -4.18
N LYS A 680 32.62 -5.97 -3.60
CA LYS A 680 32.35 -6.16 -2.18
C LYS A 680 31.56 -7.44 -1.98
N GLU A 681 32.00 -8.28 -1.07
CA GLU A 681 31.27 -9.49 -0.68
C GLU A 681 30.71 -9.30 0.74
N ILE A 682 29.40 -9.43 0.89
CA ILE A 682 28.71 -9.36 2.18
C ILE A 682 28.07 -10.71 2.45
N GLN A 683 28.44 -11.33 3.58
CA GLN A 683 27.78 -12.53 4.07
C GLN A 683 26.56 -12.12 4.90
N LEU A 684 25.38 -12.55 4.44
CA LEU A 684 24.11 -12.33 5.16
C LEU A 684 24.07 -13.18 6.42
N THR A 685 23.63 -12.57 7.53
CA THR A 685 23.49 -13.25 8.82
C THR A 685 22.06 -13.09 9.33
N LEU A 686 21.43 -14.18 9.75
CA LEU A 686 20.09 -14.16 10.37
C LEU A 686 20.20 -14.41 11.87
N ARG A 687 19.65 -13.50 12.68
CA ARG A 687 19.63 -13.67 14.13
C ARG A 687 18.57 -14.71 14.53
N LYS A 688 18.98 -15.74 15.26
CA LYS A 688 18.08 -16.81 15.75
C LYS A 688 17.32 -16.36 17.00
N ALA A 689 16.10 -16.85 17.16
CA ALA A 689 15.26 -16.61 18.34
C ALA A 689 15.09 -17.88 19.17
N GLU A 690 14.94 -17.72 20.49
CA GLU A 690 14.59 -18.80 21.40
C GLU A 690 13.06 -18.99 21.46
N LEU A 691 12.61 -20.14 21.95
CA LEU A 691 11.17 -20.45 22.06
C LEU A 691 10.41 -19.38 22.84
N LYS A 692 10.97 -18.90 23.97
CA LYS A 692 10.36 -17.88 24.83
C LYS A 692 10.12 -16.55 24.11
N ASP A 693 10.89 -16.26 23.08
CA ASP A 693 10.80 -15.00 22.33
C ASP A 693 9.64 -15.02 21.32
N MET A 694 9.17 -16.21 20.93
CA MET A 694 8.14 -16.42 19.91
C MET A 694 6.72 -16.48 20.46
N LEU A 695 6.57 -16.62 21.78
CA LEU A 695 5.29 -16.90 22.43
C LEU A 695 4.62 -15.58 22.81
N GLU A 696 3.29 -15.52 22.66
CA GLU A 696 2.45 -14.41 23.12
C GLU A 696 1.14 -14.98 23.63
N GLU A 697 0.59 -14.39 24.69
CA GLU A 697 -0.70 -14.80 25.23
C GLU A 697 -1.80 -13.88 24.71
N ILE A 698 -2.57 -14.39 23.75
CA ILE A 698 -3.61 -13.64 23.08
C ILE A 698 -4.98 -14.22 23.48
N PRO A 699 -5.88 -13.44 24.09
CA PRO A 699 -7.22 -13.90 24.38
C PRO A 699 -7.94 -14.26 23.08
N LEU A 700 -8.46 -15.49 22.98
CA LEU A 700 -9.25 -15.95 21.85
C LEU A 700 -10.74 -15.75 22.12
N GLU A 701 -11.49 -15.47 21.06
CA GLU A 701 -12.94 -15.52 21.13
C GLU A 701 -13.41 -16.97 21.30
N GLU A 702 -14.54 -17.16 21.96
CA GLU A 702 -15.15 -18.49 22.05
C GLU A 702 -15.55 -18.95 20.64
N PHE A 703 -15.10 -20.14 20.27
CA PHE A 703 -15.45 -20.78 19.02
C PHE A 703 -16.14 -22.11 19.30
N ALA A 704 -16.78 -22.65 18.27
CA ALA A 704 -17.48 -23.92 18.39
C ALA A 704 -17.26 -24.80 17.18
N VAL A 705 -17.12 -26.09 17.44
CA VAL A 705 -16.96 -27.16 16.45
C VAL A 705 -17.99 -28.25 16.73
N GLU A 706 -18.24 -29.13 15.77
CA GLU A 706 -19.20 -30.24 15.93
C GLU A 706 -18.48 -31.57 16.14
N ASP A 707 -19.04 -32.45 16.96
CA ASP A 707 -18.57 -33.83 17.10
C ASP A 707 -19.18 -34.80 16.05
N GLU A 708 -18.84 -36.08 16.14
CA GLU A 708 -19.38 -37.12 15.24
C GLU A 708 -20.91 -37.24 15.30
N GLN A 709 -21.56 -36.80 16.38
CA GLN A 709 -23.01 -36.81 16.54
C GLN A 709 -23.66 -35.49 16.09
N GLY A 710 -22.88 -34.50 15.64
CA GLY A 710 -23.37 -33.16 15.28
C GLY A 710 -23.69 -32.29 16.49
N ILE A 711 -23.15 -32.64 17.66
CA ILE A 711 -23.33 -31.82 18.87
C ILE A 711 -22.28 -30.71 18.85
N LYS A 712 -22.73 -29.48 19.10
CA LYS A 712 -21.88 -28.30 19.21
C LYS A 712 -21.04 -28.35 20.49
N ILE A 713 -19.72 -28.33 20.32
CA ILE A 713 -18.70 -28.33 21.37
C ILE A 713 -17.98 -26.98 21.36
N LEU A 714 -17.88 -26.35 22.53
CA LEU A 714 -17.16 -25.07 22.66
C LEU A 714 -15.66 -25.29 22.86
N GLY A 715 -14.84 -24.39 22.30
CA GLY A 715 -13.39 -24.40 22.47
C GLY A 715 -12.99 -24.44 23.95
N SER A 716 -13.61 -23.60 24.79
CA SER A 716 -13.36 -23.56 26.24
C SER A 716 -13.58 -24.88 26.96
N GLN A 717 -14.44 -25.77 26.45
CA GLN A 717 -14.67 -27.09 27.04
C GLN A 717 -13.47 -28.04 26.84
N LYS A 718 -12.60 -27.74 25.87
CA LYS A 718 -11.39 -28.51 25.54
C LYS A 718 -10.11 -27.93 26.12
N VAL A 719 -10.20 -26.78 26.77
CA VAL A 719 -9.04 -26.09 27.35
C VAL A 719 -9.24 -25.86 28.85
N LYS A 720 -9.40 -26.97 29.59
CA LYS A 720 -9.71 -26.95 31.04
C LYS A 720 -8.48 -26.89 31.94
N GLU A 721 -7.39 -27.57 31.57
CA GLU A 721 -6.13 -27.59 32.32
C GLU A 721 -4.96 -27.73 31.32
N GLY A 722 -3.94 -26.88 31.46
CA GLY A 722 -2.75 -26.86 30.60
C GLY A 722 -3.04 -26.38 29.16
N THR A 723 -2.20 -26.82 28.22
CA THR A 723 -2.29 -26.47 26.80
C THR A 723 -2.95 -27.55 25.95
N SER A 724 -3.84 -27.13 25.05
CA SER A 724 -4.49 -27.95 24.03
C SER A 724 -4.07 -27.51 22.63
N LEU A 725 -3.90 -28.49 21.74
CA LEU A 725 -3.55 -28.31 20.34
C LEU A 725 -4.83 -28.45 19.51
N PHE A 726 -5.09 -27.48 18.64
CA PHE A 726 -6.16 -27.51 17.64
C PHE A 726 -5.54 -27.39 16.26
N ILE A 727 -5.96 -28.24 15.33
CA ILE A 727 -5.50 -28.22 13.95
C ILE A 727 -6.72 -28.31 13.03
N TRP A 728 -7.01 -27.26 12.26
CA TRP A 728 -7.94 -27.33 11.13
C TRP A 728 -7.19 -27.82 9.91
N HIS A 729 -7.69 -28.88 9.28
CA HIS A 729 -7.03 -29.55 8.18
C HIS A 729 -7.75 -29.28 6.86
N GLU A 730 -6.97 -29.28 5.78
CA GLU A 730 -7.48 -29.45 4.42
C GLU A 730 -6.87 -30.75 3.86
N VAL A 731 -7.57 -31.87 4.05
CA VAL A 731 -7.05 -33.21 3.69
C VAL A 731 -6.72 -33.31 2.20
N GLY A 732 -5.70 -34.10 1.86
CA GLY A 732 -5.22 -34.26 0.49
C GLY A 732 -4.40 -33.08 -0.06
N LYS A 733 -4.21 -31.99 0.71
CA LYS A 733 -3.27 -30.91 0.39
C LYS A 733 -1.91 -31.14 1.04
N GLU A 734 -0.84 -30.84 0.31
CA GLU A 734 0.54 -31.04 0.74
C GLU A 734 0.86 -30.45 2.14
N PRO A 735 0.43 -29.22 2.51
CA PRO A 735 0.69 -28.70 3.86
C PRO A 735 0.10 -29.56 4.98
N THR A 736 -1.12 -30.05 4.79
CA THR A 736 -1.82 -30.94 5.73
C THR A 736 -1.13 -32.29 5.82
N GLU A 737 -0.72 -32.86 4.68
CA GLU A 737 0.03 -34.12 4.62
C GLU A 737 1.33 -34.03 5.41
N HIS A 738 2.04 -32.91 5.28
CA HIS A 738 3.29 -32.67 5.99
C HIS A 738 3.10 -32.65 7.50
N ILE A 739 2.19 -31.82 8.03
CA ILE A 739 1.97 -31.78 9.49
C ILE A 739 1.51 -33.13 10.03
N LEU A 740 0.60 -33.83 9.33
CA LEU A 740 0.13 -35.15 9.75
C LEU A 740 1.28 -36.16 9.82
N ASN A 741 2.20 -36.14 8.85
CA ASN A 741 3.40 -36.98 8.88
C ASN A 741 4.35 -36.62 10.03
N GLU A 742 4.59 -35.33 10.29
CA GLU A 742 5.42 -34.89 11.43
C GLU A 742 4.81 -35.32 12.79
N LEU A 743 3.48 -35.26 12.93
CA LEU A 743 2.79 -35.76 14.13
C LEU A 743 3.01 -37.28 14.31
N ARG A 744 3.04 -38.06 13.22
CA ARG A 744 3.29 -39.52 13.26
C ARG A 744 4.75 -39.85 13.57
N GLU A 745 5.69 -39.10 12.99
CA GLU A 745 7.12 -39.23 13.30
C GLU A 745 7.41 -39.06 14.80
N ARG A 746 6.58 -38.25 15.48
CA ARG A 746 6.63 -38.02 16.93
C ARG A 746 5.41 -38.59 17.68
N SER A 747 4.81 -39.67 17.15
CA SER A 747 3.52 -40.21 17.62
C SER A 747 3.48 -40.56 19.11
N GLN A 748 4.57 -41.07 19.69
CA GLN A 748 4.63 -41.41 21.12
C GLN A 748 4.39 -40.21 22.02
N GLU A 749 4.95 -39.05 21.68
CA GLU A 749 4.85 -37.83 22.47
C GLU A 749 3.49 -37.16 22.30
N PHE A 750 2.98 -37.09 21.07
CA PHE A 750 1.63 -36.60 20.82
C PHE A 750 0.55 -37.51 21.41
N ALA A 751 0.74 -38.83 21.43
CA ALA A 751 -0.19 -39.77 22.07
C ALA A 751 -0.27 -39.56 23.60
N ALA A 752 0.80 -39.08 24.24
CA ALA A 752 0.81 -38.75 25.67
C ALA A 752 -0.07 -37.53 26.00
N LEU A 753 -0.30 -36.62 25.04
CA LEU A 753 -1.19 -35.47 25.20
C LEU A 753 -2.67 -35.88 25.21
N GLY A 754 -3.02 -37.01 24.58
CA GLY A 754 -4.37 -37.58 24.59
C GLY A 754 -5.42 -36.68 23.93
N SER A 755 -6.54 -36.46 24.63
CA SER A 755 -7.65 -35.64 24.13
C SER A 755 -7.35 -34.14 24.04
N ARG A 756 -6.13 -33.72 24.41
CA ARG A 756 -5.65 -32.35 24.21
C ARG A 756 -5.22 -32.08 22.77
N VAL A 757 -5.06 -33.11 21.95
CA VAL A 757 -4.89 -32.98 20.50
C VAL A 757 -6.27 -33.03 19.85
N ASN A 758 -6.69 -31.95 19.22
CA ASN A 758 -7.99 -31.77 18.59
C ASN A 758 -7.77 -31.60 17.07
N LEU A 759 -8.18 -32.61 16.29
CA LEU A 759 -8.07 -32.62 14.84
C LEU A 759 -9.42 -32.23 14.24
N ILE A 760 -9.45 -31.13 13.50
CA ILE A 760 -10.68 -30.54 12.97
C ILE A 760 -10.68 -30.71 11.45
N LEU A 761 -11.75 -31.33 10.93
CA LEU A 761 -11.97 -31.61 9.52
C LEU A 761 -13.14 -30.77 8.99
N LYS A 762 -13.24 -30.60 7.68
CA LYS A 762 -14.36 -29.87 7.09
C LYS A 762 -15.62 -30.73 7.07
N HIS A 763 -15.48 -31.98 6.66
CA HIS A 763 -16.59 -32.93 6.54
C HIS A 763 -16.28 -34.28 7.19
N LYS A 764 -17.30 -35.10 7.45
CA LYS A 764 -17.14 -36.42 8.10
C LYS A 764 -16.39 -37.39 7.21
N GLU A 765 -16.60 -37.28 5.91
CA GLU A 765 -16.02 -38.08 4.85
C GLU A 765 -14.50 -37.91 4.78
N ASP A 766 -13.98 -36.76 5.20
CA ASP A 766 -12.54 -36.44 5.21
C ASP A 766 -11.75 -37.36 6.16
N GLN A 767 -12.41 -38.03 7.13
CA GLN A 767 -11.76 -39.04 7.97
C GLN A 767 -11.22 -40.23 7.15
N ALA A 768 -11.80 -40.50 5.97
CA ALA A 768 -11.37 -41.59 5.10
C ALA A 768 -10.08 -41.27 4.32
N ASP A 769 -9.58 -40.04 4.40
CA ASP A 769 -8.29 -39.67 3.83
C ASP A 769 -7.18 -40.61 4.34
N PRO A 770 -6.35 -41.19 3.46
CA PRO A 770 -5.37 -42.20 3.85
C PRO A 770 -4.35 -41.72 4.89
N THR A 771 -3.91 -40.46 4.83
CA THR A 771 -2.89 -39.93 5.73
C THR A 771 -3.50 -39.53 7.06
N PHE A 772 -4.69 -38.91 7.04
CA PHE A 772 -5.45 -38.63 8.25
C PHE A 772 -5.80 -39.92 8.99
N ALA A 773 -6.35 -40.93 8.31
CA ALA A 773 -6.74 -42.21 8.90
C ALA A 773 -5.55 -42.93 9.57
N LYS A 774 -4.37 -42.92 8.92
CA LYS A 774 -3.13 -43.45 9.51
C LYS A 774 -2.73 -42.66 10.76
N THR A 775 -2.75 -41.34 10.70
CA THR A 775 -2.41 -40.47 11.84
C THR A 775 -3.35 -40.73 13.02
N LYS A 776 -4.65 -40.85 12.75
CA LYS A 776 -5.67 -41.14 13.76
C LYS A 776 -5.50 -42.54 14.38
N ALA A 777 -5.07 -43.54 13.60
CA ALA A 777 -4.75 -44.87 14.12
C ALA A 777 -3.54 -44.86 15.07
N GLU A 778 -2.54 -44.03 14.79
CA GLU A 778 -1.36 -43.85 15.65
C GLU A 778 -1.64 -42.94 16.87
N LEU A 779 -2.61 -42.04 16.76
CA LEU A 779 -3.07 -41.12 17.81
C LEU A 779 -4.54 -41.41 18.23
N PRO A 780 -4.85 -42.60 18.79
CA PRO A 780 -6.24 -43.04 19.00
C PRO A 780 -7.01 -42.13 19.97
N LYS A 781 -6.31 -41.49 20.91
CA LYS A 781 -6.90 -40.60 21.93
C LYS A 781 -7.09 -39.15 21.48
N ALA A 782 -6.55 -38.74 20.32
CA ALA A 782 -6.80 -37.41 19.78
C ALA A 782 -8.30 -37.23 19.50
N ALA A 783 -8.88 -36.08 19.84
CA ALA A 783 -10.27 -35.80 19.53
C ALA A 783 -10.42 -35.41 18.05
N VAL A 784 -11.55 -35.78 17.43
CA VAL A 784 -11.89 -35.39 16.06
C VAL A 784 -13.17 -34.57 16.08
N TYR A 785 -13.14 -33.43 15.39
CA TYR A 785 -14.27 -32.51 15.26
C TYR A 785 -14.45 -32.06 13.82
N TYR A 786 -15.56 -31.38 13.58
CA TYR A 786 -15.98 -30.90 12.27
C TYR A 786 -16.32 -29.43 12.30
N ASP A 787 -15.91 -28.75 11.25
CA ASP A 787 -16.18 -27.33 11.04
C ASP A 787 -16.32 -27.08 9.54
N GLU A 788 -17.57 -27.10 9.07
CA GLU A 788 -17.87 -26.94 7.64
C GLU A 788 -17.64 -25.50 7.15
N GLY A 789 -17.74 -24.53 8.07
CA GLY A 789 -17.57 -23.11 7.80
C GLY A 789 -16.10 -22.68 7.81
N THR A 790 -15.84 -21.51 7.22
CA THR A 790 -14.52 -20.86 7.30
C THR A 790 -14.46 -19.77 8.35
N GLU A 791 -15.56 -19.53 9.09
CA GLU A 791 -15.67 -18.43 10.05
C GLU A 791 -14.67 -18.57 11.19
N ASN A 792 -14.60 -19.73 11.85
CA ASN A 792 -13.64 -19.97 12.92
C ASN A 792 -12.19 -19.83 12.43
N ILE A 793 -11.87 -20.38 11.25
CA ILE A 793 -10.54 -20.26 10.64
C ILE A 793 -10.20 -18.79 10.43
N ASN A 794 -11.12 -18.03 9.82
CA ASN A 794 -10.95 -16.60 9.57
C ASN A 794 -10.73 -15.79 10.85
N VAL A 795 -11.57 -16.01 11.87
CA VAL A 795 -11.50 -15.28 13.14
C VAL A 795 -10.24 -15.66 13.89
N LEU A 796 -9.96 -16.95 14.09
CA LEU A 796 -8.88 -17.42 14.93
C LEU A 796 -7.50 -17.24 14.30
N ALA A 797 -7.36 -17.49 12.98
CA ALA A 797 -6.10 -17.26 12.29
C ALA A 797 -5.73 -15.76 12.36
N ARG A 798 -6.65 -14.87 11.98
CA ARG A 798 -6.42 -13.42 12.03
C ARG A 798 -6.15 -12.94 13.45
N ARG A 799 -6.86 -13.50 14.45
CA ARG A 799 -6.64 -13.18 15.88
C ARG A 799 -5.23 -13.52 16.34
N MET A 800 -4.66 -14.60 15.83
CA MET A 800 -3.30 -15.05 16.11
C MET A 800 -2.29 -14.62 15.03
N TYR A 801 -2.65 -13.64 14.19
CA TYR A 801 -1.82 -13.09 13.12
C TYR A 801 -1.34 -14.12 12.08
N GLY A 802 -2.06 -15.23 11.97
CA GLY A 802 -1.90 -16.23 10.92
C GLY A 802 -2.74 -15.91 9.68
N ASP A 803 -2.36 -16.51 8.57
CA ASP A 803 -3.07 -16.39 7.30
C ASP A 803 -4.26 -17.37 7.27
N PRO A 804 -5.52 -16.90 7.19
CA PRO A 804 -6.70 -17.76 7.19
C PRO A 804 -6.87 -18.56 5.89
N ASP A 805 -6.25 -18.13 4.78
CA ASP A 805 -6.35 -18.81 3.49
C ASP A 805 -5.32 -19.95 3.35
N LYS A 806 -4.43 -20.10 4.35
CA LYS A 806 -3.39 -21.12 4.38
C LYS A 806 -3.69 -22.18 5.45
N LEU A 807 -4.40 -23.23 5.05
CA LEU A 807 -4.55 -24.43 5.88
C LEU A 807 -3.32 -25.37 5.73
N PRO A 808 -2.96 -26.15 6.76
CA PRO A 808 -3.66 -26.29 8.05
C PRO A 808 -3.47 -25.06 8.96
N LEU A 809 -4.51 -24.71 9.72
CA LEU A 809 -4.41 -23.72 10.80
C LEU A 809 -4.15 -24.47 12.10
N ILE A 810 -3.02 -24.18 12.72
CA ILE A 810 -2.55 -24.80 13.96
C ILE A 810 -2.61 -23.77 15.08
N LEU A 811 -3.21 -24.14 16.21
CA LEU A 811 -3.33 -23.30 17.40
C LEU A 811 -2.93 -24.10 18.64
N VAL A 812 -2.04 -23.53 19.45
CA VAL A 812 -1.82 -23.98 20.83
C VAL A 812 -2.53 -23.00 21.75
N VAL A 813 -3.48 -23.52 22.53
CA VAL A 813 -4.35 -22.71 23.40
C VAL A 813 -4.20 -23.21 24.84
N LYS A 814 -3.95 -22.30 25.78
CA LYS A 814 -3.88 -22.59 27.22
C LYS A 814 -5.19 -22.21 27.93
N GLU A 815 -5.28 -22.63 29.19
CA GLU A 815 -6.42 -22.35 30.07
C GLU A 815 -6.87 -20.88 30.03
N GLY A 816 -8.19 -20.66 30.08
CA GLY A 816 -8.77 -19.33 29.92
C GLY A 816 -8.84 -18.82 28.47
N MET A 817 -8.80 -19.73 27.48
CA MET A 817 -8.88 -19.43 26.04
C MET A 817 -7.79 -18.44 25.59
N GLN A 818 -6.55 -18.65 26.04
CA GLN A 818 -5.42 -17.85 25.58
C GLN A 818 -4.65 -18.61 24.51
N GLY A 819 -4.62 -18.10 23.28
CA GLY A 819 -3.75 -18.61 22.22
C GLY A 819 -2.32 -18.25 22.55
N VAL A 820 -1.42 -19.23 22.47
CA VAL A 820 0.00 -19.11 22.84
C VAL A 820 0.91 -19.18 21.62
N TYR A 821 0.50 -19.94 20.62
CA TYR A 821 1.23 -20.14 19.37
C TYR A 821 0.25 -20.44 18.24
N SER A 822 0.56 -19.94 17.04
CA SER A 822 -0.17 -20.26 15.83
C SER A 822 0.78 -20.47 14.65
N ALA A 823 0.38 -21.34 13.73
CA ALA A 823 1.00 -21.49 12.42
C ALA A 823 -0.07 -21.81 11.37
N SER A 824 0.13 -21.33 10.15
CA SER A 824 -0.77 -21.55 9.01
C SER A 824 0.03 -22.04 7.80
N GLY A 825 -0.52 -22.99 7.04
CA GLY A 825 0.04 -23.44 5.77
C GLY A 825 1.26 -24.34 5.89
N TYR A 826 2.09 -24.33 4.84
CA TYR A 826 3.26 -25.21 4.74
C TYR A 826 4.41 -24.74 5.62
N ASN A 827 4.74 -25.52 6.65
CA ASN A 827 5.86 -25.25 7.56
C ASN A 827 6.55 -26.58 7.91
N VAL A 828 7.87 -26.66 7.73
CA VAL A 828 8.66 -27.86 8.04
C VAL A 828 9.21 -27.79 9.46
N GLY A 829 9.17 -28.90 10.20
CA GLY A 829 9.62 -28.98 11.60
C GLY A 829 8.61 -28.41 12.61
N THR A 830 7.36 -28.26 12.19
CA THR A 830 6.26 -27.76 13.01
C THR A 830 5.94 -28.73 14.15
N GLY A 831 5.97 -30.04 13.92
CA GLY A 831 5.75 -31.06 14.96
C GLY A 831 6.71 -30.93 16.14
N ASP A 832 8.00 -30.71 15.86
CA ASP A 832 9.02 -30.49 16.89
C ASP A 832 8.78 -29.19 17.66
N MET A 833 8.42 -28.12 16.95
CA MET A 833 8.08 -26.84 17.56
C MET A 833 6.86 -26.97 18.47
N LEU A 834 5.80 -27.65 18.02
CA LEU A 834 4.60 -27.89 18.82
C LEU A 834 4.91 -28.64 20.11
N LEU A 835 5.74 -29.68 20.05
CA LEU A 835 6.17 -30.39 21.27
C LEU A 835 6.96 -29.50 22.21
N ARG A 836 7.83 -28.61 21.70
CA ARG A 836 8.55 -27.64 22.53
C ARG A 836 7.58 -26.68 23.22
N VAL A 837 6.62 -26.11 22.49
CA VAL A 837 5.59 -25.22 23.05
C VAL A 837 4.75 -25.96 24.09
N LEU A 838 4.18 -27.12 23.75
CA LEU A 838 3.28 -27.89 24.61
C LEU A 838 3.97 -28.43 25.88
N ASN A 839 5.29 -28.58 25.88
CA ASN A 839 6.08 -29.05 27.03
C ASN A 839 6.82 -27.93 27.78
N SER A 840 6.70 -26.67 27.35
CA SER A 840 7.45 -25.56 27.93
C SER A 840 6.96 -25.10 29.32
N GLY A 841 5.87 -25.68 29.82
CA GLY A 841 5.32 -25.38 31.16
C GLY A 841 4.61 -24.04 31.27
N ILE A 842 4.16 -23.48 30.14
CA ILE A 842 3.31 -22.28 30.03
C ILE A 842 1.92 -22.54 30.59
#